data_AF-A0A4Q8LND4-F1
#
_entry.id   AF-A0A4Q8LND4-F1
#
_cell.length_a   1.000
_cell.length_b   1.000
_cell.length_c   1.000
_cell.angle_alpha   90.00
_cell.angle_beta   90.00
_cell.angle_gamma   90.00
#
_symmetry.space_group_name_H-M   'P 1'
#
loop_
_entity.id
_entity.type
_entity.pdbx_description
1 polymer ?
#
loop_
_entity_poly.entity_id
_entity_poly.type
_entity_poly.pdbx_seq_one_letter_code
_entity_poly.pdbx_strand_id
1 'polypeptide(L)'
;MGAFALLLSLLGSGCASLSQADHARAVQIAQAARSQVIDCQAANACAEPSALRDLADKARADSTAKVPRHYALLLDRGEDSLLARLNLIRSARHSIDVQTYIFDTDDSARLVLDELLAAARRGVQVRVLIDQLTAIPNLDMLAALSGAHRNFALRLYNPTFNQAVPGYLDYAASVVCCFRRFNQRMHTKLLLVDDAVGITGGRNYQDDYYDWDSEYNFRDRDVLIAGPEGADMGRSFDQFWEAPRSIPAERLSDVGRTLLEKGVPPMPPEAFKRPDRVADMGADASDPDVIQQRLVDRALEVGTVSYVADTPRKHRADDPETAAPSDWELGTLLTRAQDEILMQTPYLIMSKQAKRFFKGLRTRPVPPAVVVSTNSLAATDNPIVYSVSAKYKRMYLRELGFQLYEYKPFPADAPVDVATLLPVPPVALPGQEPAPMPEQDVPRSTAIRTSMPGSRPFGMVDRDEQQDRATRRARERNRVDRRLQRAEGRPSFLSKGPHSDPLPLKRAGVRMGLHAKSMVIDDDIAVIGTHNFDPRSLDYNTEAVVVIPNRAFAQQLEQSIRRDIEPENSWVIAPRPKPGVFSGINYSLDKVSSALPVFDIWPWRYATSYEFVPSEQCPGPLPVKDPMFHACYKSVGDFPEVSIGPKRLYARILIAFGAGLVPIL
;
A
#
# COMPACT_ATOMS: atom_id res chain seq x y z
N MET A 1 32.32 -13.66 -38.62
CA MET A 1 31.92 -12.24 -38.38
C MET A 1 30.51 -11.91 -38.87
N GLY A 2 29.95 -12.57 -39.90
CA GLY A 2 28.57 -12.30 -40.37
C GLY A 2 27.42 -12.71 -39.44
N ALA A 3 27.56 -13.80 -38.68
CA ALA A 3 26.51 -14.27 -37.77
C ALA A 3 26.33 -13.39 -36.51
N PHE A 4 27.39 -12.72 -36.05
CA PHE A 4 27.34 -11.81 -34.90
C PHE A 4 26.72 -10.45 -35.28
N ALA A 5 26.96 -9.99 -36.50
CA ALA A 5 26.32 -8.80 -37.06
C ALA A 5 24.82 -9.01 -37.34
N LEU A 6 24.41 -10.23 -37.74
CA LEU A 6 23.00 -10.58 -37.90
C LEU A 6 22.25 -10.68 -36.55
N LEU A 7 22.91 -11.15 -35.49
CA LEU A 7 22.31 -11.15 -34.15
C LEU A 7 22.16 -9.72 -33.60
N LEU A 8 23.12 -8.82 -33.86
CA LEU A 8 23.03 -7.41 -33.48
C LEU A 8 21.98 -6.64 -34.30
N SER A 9 21.78 -6.97 -35.58
CA SER A 9 20.70 -6.38 -36.38
C SER A 9 19.32 -6.96 -36.08
N LEU A 10 19.23 -8.23 -35.65
CA LEU A 10 17.99 -8.83 -35.13
C LEU A 10 17.64 -8.35 -33.71
N LEU A 11 18.63 -7.97 -32.90
CA LEU A 11 18.42 -7.25 -31.64
C LEU A 11 18.00 -5.78 -31.87
N GLY A 12 18.32 -5.21 -33.03
CA GLY A 12 17.89 -3.87 -33.45
C GLY A 12 16.51 -3.80 -34.10
N SER A 13 15.94 -4.94 -34.53
CA SER A 13 14.63 -4.99 -35.21
C SER A 13 13.47 -5.43 -34.31
N GLY A 14 13.72 -5.80 -33.06
CA GLY A 14 12.71 -6.22 -32.09
C GLY A 14 11.94 -5.08 -31.38
N CYS A 15 12.32 -3.82 -31.58
CA CYS A 15 11.70 -2.66 -30.95
C CYS A 15 11.68 -1.47 -31.92
N ALA A 16 10.83 -1.49 -32.95
CA ALA A 16 10.55 -0.28 -33.70
C ALA A 16 9.72 0.66 -32.81
N SER A 17 10.40 1.59 -32.13
CA SER A 17 9.77 2.78 -31.57
C SER A 17 9.03 3.51 -32.69
N LEU A 18 7.83 4.02 -32.42
CA LEU A 18 7.08 4.82 -33.39
C LEU A 18 7.93 6.00 -33.87
N SER A 19 7.83 6.36 -35.15
CA SER A 19 8.48 7.57 -35.66
C SER A 19 7.85 8.83 -35.04
N GLN A 20 8.52 9.98 -35.11
CA GLN A 20 7.92 11.24 -34.65
C GLN A 20 6.61 11.56 -35.39
N ALA A 21 6.53 11.21 -36.68
CA ALA A 21 5.32 11.38 -37.47
C ALA A 21 4.19 10.44 -37.00
N ASP A 22 4.51 9.19 -36.66
CA ASP A 22 3.54 8.23 -36.12
C ASP A 22 3.02 8.68 -34.74
N HIS A 23 3.90 9.18 -33.87
CA HIS A 23 3.50 9.77 -32.59
C HIS A 23 2.57 10.97 -32.79
N ALA A 24 2.89 11.87 -33.71
CA ALA A 24 2.04 13.03 -34.01
C ALA A 24 0.66 12.58 -34.53
N ARG A 25 0.62 11.57 -35.39
CA ARG A 25 -0.64 11.00 -35.90
C ARG A 25 -1.45 10.32 -34.80
N ALA A 26 -0.83 9.55 -33.91
CA ALA A 26 -1.53 8.93 -32.77
C ALA A 26 -2.16 9.99 -31.84
N VAL A 27 -1.43 11.07 -31.55
CA VAL A 27 -1.95 12.21 -30.78
C VAL A 27 -3.16 12.84 -31.48
N GLN A 28 -3.10 13.05 -32.80
CA GLN A 28 -4.23 13.58 -33.57
C GLN A 28 -5.46 12.66 -33.51
N ILE A 29 -5.27 11.34 -33.60
CA ILE A 29 -6.36 10.36 -33.47
C ILE A 29 -7.06 10.49 -32.11
N ALA A 30 -6.28 10.51 -31.03
CA ALA A 30 -6.83 10.66 -29.68
C ALA A 30 -7.56 12.01 -29.52
N GLN A 31 -6.95 13.11 -29.93
CA GLN A 31 -7.53 14.45 -29.81
C GLN A 31 -8.81 14.62 -30.62
N ALA A 32 -8.85 14.09 -31.85
CA ALA A 32 -10.03 14.16 -32.71
C ALA A 32 -11.22 13.35 -32.17
N ALA A 33 -10.95 12.29 -31.41
CA ALA A 33 -11.97 11.45 -30.81
C ALA A 33 -12.55 12.01 -29.49
N ARG A 34 -11.84 12.94 -28.83
CA ARG A 34 -12.29 13.52 -27.55
C ARG A 34 -13.66 14.17 -27.71
N SER A 35 -14.63 13.67 -26.94
CA SER A 35 -15.93 14.32 -26.85
C SER A 35 -15.76 15.79 -26.46
N GLN A 36 -16.51 16.65 -27.16
CA GLN A 36 -16.60 18.08 -26.89
C GLN A 36 -17.90 18.44 -26.15
N VAL A 37 -18.76 17.46 -25.91
CA VAL A 37 -20.07 17.63 -25.27
C VAL A 37 -19.87 17.83 -23.78
N ILE A 38 -20.38 18.94 -23.25
CA ILE A 38 -20.46 19.18 -21.80
C ILE A 38 -21.92 19.01 -21.38
N ASP A 39 -22.14 18.08 -20.45
CA ASP A 39 -23.48 17.66 -20.01
C ASP A 39 -24.18 18.73 -19.15
N CYS A 40 -23.41 19.66 -18.57
CA CYS A 40 -23.91 20.72 -17.71
C CYS A 40 -23.53 22.12 -18.22
N GLN A 41 -24.44 23.09 -18.07
CA GLN A 41 -24.22 24.49 -18.46
C GLN A 41 -24.10 25.45 -17.26
N ALA A 42 -24.26 24.95 -16.02
CA ALA A 42 -24.12 25.76 -14.82
C ALA A 42 -22.64 26.12 -14.57
N ALA A 43 -22.40 27.33 -14.03
CA ALA A 43 -21.05 27.85 -13.81
C ALA A 43 -20.21 27.01 -12.83
N ASN A 44 -20.86 26.24 -11.95
CA ASN A 44 -20.24 25.33 -11.00
C ASN A 44 -20.19 23.87 -11.50
N ALA A 45 -20.32 23.63 -12.81
CA ALA A 45 -20.32 22.30 -13.43
C ALA A 45 -21.36 21.34 -12.82
N CYS A 46 -22.52 21.85 -12.37
CA CYS A 46 -23.58 21.08 -11.72
C CYS A 46 -23.05 20.26 -10.53
N ALA A 47 -22.06 20.80 -9.80
CA ALA A 47 -21.53 20.20 -8.60
C ALA A 47 -22.65 19.86 -7.59
N GLU A 48 -22.60 18.66 -7.06
CA GLU A 48 -23.50 18.25 -5.97
C GLU A 48 -23.18 19.05 -4.69
N PRO A 49 -24.19 19.42 -3.88
CA PRO A 49 -23.96 19.99 -2.56
C PRO A 49 -23.14 19.03 -1.68
N SER A 50 -22.17 19.55 -0.94
CA SER A 50 -21.35 18.74 -0.03
C SER A 50 -20.90 19.56 1.17
N ALA A 51 -21.38 19.18 2.35
CA ALA A 51 -20.94 19.74 3.61
C ALA A 51 -19.43 19.52 3.85
N LEU A 52 -18.87 18.41 3.34
CA LEU A 52 -17.44 18.13 3.39
C LEU A 52 -16.62 19.13 2.58
N ARG A 53 -17.11 19.49 1.39
CA ARG A 53 -16.48 20.54 0.57
C ARG A 53 -16.66 21.93 1.19
N ASP A 54 -17.82 22.21 1.76
CA ASP A 54 -18.12 23.51 2.37
C ASP A 54 -17.15 23.85 3.53
N LEU A 55 -16.52 22.85 4.16
CA LEU A 55 -15.42 23.06 5.10
C LEU A 55 -14.27 23.88 4.52
N ALA A 56 -13.93 23.70 3.25
CA ALA A 56 -12.86 24.48 2.61
C ALA A 56 -13.26 25.92 2.36
N ASP A 57 -14.51 26.16 1.95
CA ASP A 57 -15.04 27.51 1.74
C ASP A 57 -15.05 28.27 3.08
N LYS A 58 -15.46 27.60 4.16
CA LYS A 58 -15.39 28.14 5.52
C LYS A 58 -13.95 28.40 5.98
N ALA A 59 -13.06 27.41 5.86
CA ALA A 59 -11.66 27.54 6.26
C ALA A 59 -10.96 28.70 5.53
N ARG A 60 -11.22 28.87 4.22
CA ARG A 60 -10.68 29.99 3.42
C ARG A 60 -11.24 31.34 3.87
N ALA A 61 -12.54 31.43 4.15
CA ALA A 61 -13.16 32.66 4.64
C ALA A 61 -12.61 33.09 6.01
N ASP A 62 -12.31 32.12 6.88
CA ASP A 62 -11.79 32.36 8.23
C ASP A 62 -10.25 32.52 8.28
N SER A 63 -9.56 32.29 7.15
CA SER A 63 -8.10 32.33 7.06
C SER A 63 -7.54 33.72 6.76
N THR A 64 -6.35 33.99 7.31
CA THR A 64 -5.47 35.06 6.86
C THR A 64 -4.06 34.54 6.64
N ALA A 65 -3.20 35.28 5.92
CA ALA A 65 -1.81 34.87 5.68
C ALA A 65 -0.99 34.63 6.98
N LYS A 66 -1.38 35.27 8.10
CA LYS A 66 -0.70 35.09 9.40
C LYS A 66 -1.38 34.07 10.30
N VAL A 67 -2.66 33.80 10.07
CA VAL A 67 -3.49 32.91 10.88
C VAL A 67 -4.27 32.02 9.92
N PRO A 68 -3.61 31.02 9.31
CA PRO A 68 -4.30 30.08 8.45
C PRO A 68 -5.24 29.20 9.29
N ARG A 69 -6.39 28.86 8.72
CA ARG A 69 -7.40 27.97 9.28
C ARG A 69 -7.62 26.83 8.29
N HIS A 70 -7.71 25.62 8.80
CA HIS A 70 -8.02 24.44 8.02
C HIS A 70 -9.00 23.56 8.79
N TYR A 71 -9.64 22.65 8.08
CA TYR A 71 -10.21 21.45 8.69
C TYR A 71 -9.37 20.25 8.29
N ALA A 72 -9.07 19.40 9.26
CA ALA A 72 -8.35 18.14 9.06
C ALA A 72 -9.22 16.97 9.53
N LEU A 73 -9.33 15.94 8.69
CA LEU A 73 -10.06 14.72 8.97
C LEU A 73 -9.13 13.52 8.79
N LEU A 74 -8.98 12.72 9.84
CA LEU A 74 -8.28 11.43 9.79
C LEU A 74 -9.19 10.40 9.11
N LEU A 75 -8.79 9.91 7.94
CA LEU A 75 -9.49 8.87 7.20
C LEU A 75 -8.88 7.51 7.55
N ASP A 76 -9.33 6.97 8.68
CA ASP A 76 -8.77 5.77 9.29
C ASP A 76 -9.29 4.47 8.65
N ARG A 77 -10.53 4.47 8.16
CA ARG A 77 -11.18 3.34 7.48
C ARG A 77 -11.07 3.48 5.96
N GLY A 78 -10.96 2.35 5.25
CA GLY A 78 -10.89 2.35 3.79
C GLY A 78 -12.16 2.92 3.16
N GLU A 79 -13.32 2.46 3.63
CA GLU A 79 -14.60 2.90 3.09
C GLU A 79 -14.89 4.39 3.31
N ASP A 80 -14.49 4.96 4.45
CA ASP A 80 -14.62 6.40 4.68
C ASP A 80 -13.72 7.21 3.74
N SER A 81 -12.52 6.68 3.41
CA SER A 81 -11.64 7.30 2.40
C SER A 81 -12.27 7.24 1.01
N LEU A 82 -12.84 6.10 0.60
CA LEU A 82 -13.54 5.98 -0.69
C LEU A 82 -14.75 6.92 -0.75
N LEU A 83 -15.58 6.92 0.29
CA LEU A 83 -16.76 7.78 0.43
C LEU A 83 -16.41 9.26 0.26
N ALA A 84 -15.38 9.73 0.99
CA ALA A 84 -14.91 11.10 0.89
C ALA A 84 -14.44 11.45 -0.53
N ARG A 85 -13.73 10.54 -1.21
CA ARG A 85 -13.25 10.74 -2.59
C ARG A 85 -14.40 10.89 -3.57
N LEU A 86 -15.40 10.01 -3.52
CA LEU A 86 -16.56 10.05 -4.42
C LEU A 86 -17.38 11.33 -4.19
N ASN A 87 -17.66 11.67 -2.94
CA ASN A 87 -18.39 12.89 -2.60
C ASN A 87 -17.66 14.17 -3.06
N LEU A 88 -16.33 14.23 -2.92
CA LEU A 88 -15.53 15.36 -3.40
C LEU A 88 -15.46 15.42 -4.93
N ILE A 89 -15.36 14.28 -5.62
CA ILE A 89 -15.38 14.24 -7.10
C ILE A 89 -16.73 14.74 -7.62
N ARG A 90 -17.85 14.40 -6.98
CA ARG A 90 -19.19 14.86 -7.35
C ARG A 90 -19.43 16.35 -7.03
N SER A 91 -18.83 16.86 -5.97
CA SER A 91 -18.93 18.28 -5.56
C SER A 91 -17.84 19.20 -6.17
N ALA A 92 -16.97 18.66 -7.02
CA ALA A 92 -15.96 19.45 -7.74
C ALA A 92 -16.61 20.48 -8.69
N ARG A 93 -16.16 21.73 -8.62
CA ARG A 93 -16.72 22.85 -9.38
C ARG A 93 -15.85 23.23 -10.58
N HIS A 94 -14.54 23.01 -10.51
CA HIS A 94 -13.56 23.53 -11.48
C HIS A 94 -12.50 22.49 -11.89
N SER A 95 -11.84 21.85 -10.93
CA SER A 95 -10.72 20.95 -11.20
C SER A 95 -10.66 19.76 -10.24
N ILE A 96 -10.14 18.64 -10.76
CA ILE A 96 -9.76 17.46 -9.99
C ILE A 96 -8.39 17.01 -10.47
N ASP A 97 -7.44 16.93 -9.53
CA ASP A 97 -6.11 16.40 -9.77
C ASP A 97 -5.91 15.12 -8.96
N VAL A 98 -5.55 14.04 -9.66
CA VAL A 98 -5.27 12.73 -9.06
C VAL A 98 -3.82 12.38 -9.34
N GLN A 99 -3.05 12.12 -8.28
CA GLN A 99 -1.69 11.61 -8.35
C GLN A 99 -1.61 10.32 -7.53
N THR A 100 -1.09 9.23 -8.10
CA THR A 100 -1.01 7.95 -7.36
C THR A 100 0.11 7.06 -7.89
N TYR A 101 0.57 6.14 -7.04
CA TYR A 101 1.51 5.11 -7.44
C TYR A 101 0.78 3.94 -8.14
N ILE A 102 -0.32 3.46 -7.56
CA ILE A 102 -1.12 2.35 -8.10
C ILE A 102 -2.51 2.83 -8.51
N PHE A 103 -2.94 2.37 -9.68
CA PHE A 103 -4.31 2.47 -10.15
C PHE A 103 -4.66 1.15 -10.86
N ASP A 104 -5.43 0.31 -10.19
CA ASP A 104 -5.86 -0.99 -10.72
C ASP A 104 -7.18 -0.86 -11.53
N THR A 105 -7.76 -1.98 -11.94
CA THR A 105 -9.02 -2.05 -12.69
C THR A 105 -10.08 -2.87 -11.97
N ASP A 106 -10.00 -2.95 -10.64
CA ASP A 106 -10.98 -3.60 -9.78
C ASP A 106 -12.13 -2.66 -9.40
N ASP A 107 -13.04 -3.11 -8.52
CA ASP A 107 -14.35 -2.48 -8.37
C ASP A 107 -14.23 -1.03 -7.87
N SER A 108 -13.43 -0.80 -6.83
CA SER A 108 -13.19 0.53 -6.25
C SER A 108 -12.46 1.47 -7.22
N ALA A 109 -11.41 0.99 -7.88
CA ALA A 109 -10.65 1.79 -8.84
C ALA A 109 -11.48 2.15 -10.07
N ARG A 110 -12.29 1.20 -10.57
CA ARG A 110 -13.20 1.43 -11.70
C ARG A 110 -14.29 2.42 -11.33
N LEU A 111 -14.89 2.31 -10.15
CA LEU A 111 -15.89 3.27 -9.65
C LEU A 111 -15.32 4.70 -9.63
N VAL A 112 -14.13 4.89 -9.05
CA VAL A 112 -13.49 6.22 -9.04
C VAL A 112 -13.22 6.72 -10.46
N LEU A 113 -12.74 5.86 -11.36
CA LEU A 113 -12.46 6.24 -12.74
C LEU A 113 -13.74 6.71 -13.47
N ASP A 114 -14.85 6.03 -13.26
CA ASP A 114 -16.14 6.39 -13.87
C ASP A 114 -16.66 7.73 -13.31
N GLU A 115 -16.50 8.00 -12.00
CA GLU A 115 -16.83 9.30 -11.39
C GLU A 115 -15.94 10.44 -11.91
N LEU A 116 -14.65 10.19 -12.12
CA LEU A 116 -13.73 11.16 -12.73
C LEU A 116 -14.13 11.49 -14.18
N LEU A 117 -14.51 10.48 -14.96
CA LEU A 117 -15.02 10.69 -16.32
C LEU A 117 -16.36 11.43 -16.32
N ALA A 118 -17.25 11.12 -15.38
CA ALA A 118 -18.49 11.85 -15.19
C ALA A 118 -18.21 13.33 -14.87
N ALA A 119 -17.29 13.62 -13.94
CA ALA A 119 -16.88 14.99 -13.63
C ALA A 119 -16.34 15.74 -14.86
N ALA A 120 -15.52 15.07 -15.67
CA ALA A 120 -15.01 15.65 -16.91
C ALA A 120 -16.14 16.04 -17.87
N ARG A 121 -17.16 15.17 -18.04
CA ARG A 121 -18.34 15.44 -18.87
C ARG A 121 -19.20 16.57 -18.32
N ARG A 122 -19.29 16.73 -17.00
CA ARG A 122 -20.00 17.86 -16.36
C ARG A 122 -19.32 19.22 -16.60
N GLY A 123 -18.05 19.24 -17.00
CA GLY A 123 -17.30 20.47 -17.27
C GLY A 123 -16.07 20.67 -16.38
N VAL A 124 -15.79 19.77 -15.45
CA VAL A 124 -14.64 19.84 -14.54
C VAL A 124 -13.36 19.44 -15.27
N GLN A 125 -12.25 20.16 -15.03
CA GLN A 125 -10.94 19.79 -15.56
C GLN A 125 -10.33 18.66 -14.73
N VAL A 126 -10.14 17.48 -15.32
CA VAL A 126 -9.66 16.29 -14.64
C VAL A 126 -8.27 15.91 -15.15
N ARG A 127 -7.28 15.89 -14.26
CA ARG A 127 -5.89 15.47 -14.55
C ARG A 127 -5.53 14.27 -13.70
N VAL A 128 -5.13 13.17 -14.34
CA VAL A 128 -4.73 11.94 -13.66
C VAL A 128 -3.28 11.62 -13.99
N LEU A 129 -2.44 11.50 -12.97
CA LEU A 129 -1.03 11.16 -13.04
C LEU A 129 -0.75 9.87 -12.26
N ILE A 130 -0.24 8.86 -12.95
CA ILE A 130 0.01 7.52 -12.38
C ILE A 130 1.48 7.12 -12.61
N ASP A 131 2.16 6.53 -11.63
CA ASP A 131 3.48 5.95 -11.89
C ASP A 131 3.37 4.77 -12.86
N GLN A 132 4.22 4.75 -13.90
CA GLN A 132 4.14 3.75 -14.96
C GLN A 132 4.31 2.30 -14.47
N LEU A 133 5.09 2.06 -13.41
CA LEU A 133 5.39 0.69 -12.97
C LEU A 133 4.13 -0.08 -12.54
N THR A 134 3.14 0.65 -12.04
CA THR A 134 1.92 0.12 -11.44
C THR A 134 0.66 0.79 -11.98
N ALA A 135 0.76 1.37 -13.18
CA ALA A 135 -0.37 1.91 -13.91
C ALA A 135 -1.31 0.82 -14.44
N ILE A 136 -2.45 1.26 -14.98
CA ILE A 136 -3.49 0.44 -15.60
C ILE A 136 -2.86 -0.54 -16.62
N PRO A 137 -2.91 -1.87 -16.39
CA PRO A 137 -2.24 -2.86 -17.22
C PRO A 137 -3.05 -3.24 -18.48
N ASN A 138 -3.82 -2.31 -19.03
CA ASN A 138 -4.72 -2.52 -20.16
C ASN A 138 -4.55 -1.40 -21.20
N LEU A 139 -3.91 -1.72 -22.33
CA LEU A 139 -3.64 -0.77 -23.41
C LEU A 139 -4.92 -0.25 -24.09
N ASP A 140 -5.95 -1.08 -24.25
CA ASP A 140 -7.21 -0.65 -24.84
C ASP A 140 -7.91 0.35 -23.91
N MET A 141 -7.84 0.15 -22.59
CA MET A 141 -8.35 1.12 -21.61
C MET A 141 -7.55 2.43 -21.63
N LEU A 142 -6.22 2.39 -21.67
CA LEU A 142 -5.37 3.58 -21.77
C LEU A 142 -5.63 4.37 -23.07
N ALA A 143 -5.81 3.66 -24.20
CA ALA A 143 -6.17 4.27 -25.47
C ALA A 143 -7.57 4.91 -25.43
N ALA A 144 -8.57 4.23 -24.84
CA ALA A 144 -9.91 4.77 -24.63
C ALA A 144 -9.88 6.05 -23.78
N LEU A 145 -9.17 6.04 -22.65
CA LEU A 145 -9.01 7.19 -21.76
C LEU A 145 -8.34 8.38 -22.46
N SER A 146 -7.32 8.14 -23.30
CA SER A 146 -6.62 9.21 -24.02
C SER A 146 -7.52 10.00 -24.98
N GLY A 147 -8.59 9.36 -25.47
CA GLY A 147 -9.59 9.92 -26.37
C GLY A 147 -10.96 10.17 -25.72
N ALA A 148 -11.09 10.05 -24.40
CA ALA A 148 -12.41 10.04 -23.74
C ALA A 148 -13.14 11.38 -23.78
N HIS A 149 -12.49 12.47 -23.34
CA HIS A 149 -13.15 13.76 -23.19
C HIS A 149 -12.16 14.93 -23.24
N ARG A 150 -12.59 16.11 -23.73
CA ARG A 150 -11.74 17.32 -23.80
C ARG A 150 -11.22 17.81 -22.45
N ASN A 151 -11.95 17.54 -21.37
CA ASN A 151 -11.62 17.95 -20.01
C ASN A 151 -10.94 16.83 -19.20
N PHE A 152 -10.62 15.68 -19.81
CA PHE A 152 -9.92 14.58 -19.14
C PHE A 152 -8.52 14.40 -19.73
N ALA A 153 -7.50 14.38 -18.87
CA ALA A 153 -6.12 14.15 -19.27
C ALA A 153 -5.45 13.09 -18.39
N LEU A 154 -4.74 12.16 -19.03
CA LEU A 154 -3.99 11.09 -18.37
C LEU A 154 -2.51 11.15 -18.74
N ARG A 155 -1.63 11.16 -17.73
CA ARG A 155 -0.18 11.06 -17.89
C ARG A 155 0.38 9.91 -17.07
N LEU A 156 1.42 9.27 -17.59
CA LEU A 156 2.20 8.27 -16.87
C LEU A 156 3.56 8.85 -16.50
N TYR A 157 3.93 8.71 -15.23
CA TYR A 157 5.21 9.16 -14.68
C TYR A 157 6.31 8.12 -14.91
N ASN A 158 7.45 8.59 -15.41
CA ASN A 158 8.67 7.83 -15.67
C ASN A 158 8.46 6.51 -16.45
N PRO A 159 7.82 6.55 -17.63
CA PRO A 159 7.65 5.38 -18.46
C PRO A 159 8.98 4.86 -18.99
N THR A 160 9.19 3.57 -18.79
CA THR A 160 10.40 2.88 -19.22
C THR A 160 10.27 2.55 -20.72
N PHE A 161 11.31 2.80 -21.52
CA PHE A 161 11.29 2.69 -23.00
C PHE A 161 10.13 3.42 -23.70
N ASN A 162 9.57 4.46 -23.07
CA ASN A 162 8.40 5.17 -23.59
C ASN A 162 7.21 4.23 -23.86
N GLN A 163 7.00 3.24 -22.98
CA GLN A 163 5.88 2.30 -23.00
C GLN A 163 5.05 2.46 -21.72
N ALA A 164 3.74 2.25 -21.81
CA ALA A 164 2.87 2.13 -20.67
C ALA A 164 3.01 0.76 -20.00
N VAL A 165 2.96 -0.30 -20.80
CA VAL A 165 2.97 -1.71 -20.37
C VAL A 165 4.19 -2.40 -20.99
N PRO A 166 5.39 -2.24 -20.41
CA PRO A 166 6.62 -2.80 -20.96
C PRO A 166 6.57 -4.33 -20.99
N GLY A 167 7.08 -4.92 -22.07
CA GLY A 167 7.20 -6.37 -22.18
C GLY A 167 8.28 -6.92 -21.25
N TYR A 168 8.37 -8.26 -21.17
CA TYR A 168 9.38 -8.92 -20.33
C TYR A 168 10.82 -8.55 -20.72
N LEU A 169 11.12 -8.51 -22.02
CA LEU A 169 12.46 -8.17 -22.52
C LEU A 169 12.80 -6.71 -22.23
N ASP A 170 11.83 -5.81 -22.38
CA ASP A 170 11.96 -4.40 -22.01
C ASP A 170 12.25 -4.31 -20.51
N TYR A 171 11.45 -4.94 -19.66
CA TYR A 171 11.70 -4.96 -18.22
C TYR A 171 13.11 -5.45 -17.87
N ALA A 172 13.54 -6.59 -18.40
CA ALA A 172 14.89 -7.13 -18.15
C ALA A 172 15.98 -6.18 -18.67
N ALA A 173 15.82 -5.59 -19.85
CA ALA A 173 16.75 -4.62 -20.40
C ALA A 173 16.84 -3.36 -19.54
N SER A 174 15.72 -2.87 -18.98
CA SER A 174 15.71 -1.67 -18.12
C SER A 174 16.53 -1.85 -16.85
N VAL A 175 16.45 -3.04 -16.24
CA VAL A 175 17.19 -3.37 -15.03
C VAL A 175 18.70 -3.41 -15.33
N VAL A 176 19.10 -3.87 -16.51
CA VAL A 176 20.52 -3.96 -16.91
C VAL A 176 21.08 -2.62 -17.40
N CYS A 177 20.40 -1.91 -18.30
CA CYS A 177 20.92 -0.68 -18.92
C CYS A 177 20.74 0.56 -18.04
N CYS A 178 19.69 0.56 -17.21
CA CYS A 178 19.04 1.79 -16.78
C CYS A 178 18.52 1.69 -15.33
N PHE A 179 19.16 0.86 -14.50
CA PHE A 179 18.74 0.51 -13.14
C PHE A 179 18.31 1.70 -12.27
N ARG A 180 19.14 2.74 -12.20
CA ARG A 180 18.84 3.93 -11.37
C ARG A 180 17.57 4.64 -11.85
N ARG A 181 17.46 4.88 -13.17
CA ARG A 181 16.28 5.52 -13.76
C ARG A 181 15.02 4.68 -13.55
N PHE A 182 15.14 3.36 -13.68
CA PHE A 182 14.05 2.43 -13.47
C PHE A 182 13.59 2.40 -12.00
N ASN A 183 14.47 2.63 -11.03
CA ASN A 183 14.10 2.66 -9.62
C ASN A 183 13.54 4.00 -9.15
N GLN A 184 13.73 5.09 -9.88
CA GLN A 184 13.17 6.41 -9.55
C GLN A 184 11.66 6.44 -9.77
N ARG A 185 10.86 6.60 -8.71
CA ARG A 185 9.39 6.45 -8.78
C ARG A 185 8.65 7.58 -8.09
N MET A 186 7.48 7.88 -8.60
CA MET A 186 6.53 8.80 -7.97
C MET A 186 5.69 8.02 -6.95
N HIS A 187 5.96 8.22 -5.67
CA HIS A 187 5.29 7.47 -4.59
C HIS A 187 4.33 8.34 -3.75
N THR A 188 4.16 9.60 -4.15
CA THR A 188 3.14 10.52 -3.66
C THR A 188 1.72 10.08 -4.06
N LYS A 189 0.73 10.31 -3.18
CA LYS A 189 -0.69 10.07 -3.44
C LYS A 189 -1.49 11.32 -3.11
N LEU A 190 -2.31 11.81 -4.04
CA LEU A 190 -3.11 13.01 -3.87
C LEU A 190 -4.41 12.88 -4.67
N LEU A 191 -5.54 13.21 -4.04
CA LEU A 191 -6.73 13.69 -4.73
C LEU A 191 -6.92 15.15 -4.30
N LEU A 192 -6.91 16.09 -5.23
CA LEU A 192 -7.12 17.50 -4.96
C LEU A 192 -8.33 18.00 -5.75
N VAL A 193 -9.26 18.65 -5.08
CA VAL A 193 -10.46 19.24 -5.69
C VAL A 193 -10.44 20.75 -5.52
N ASP A 194 -10.51 21.48 -6.64
CA ASP A 194 -10.57 22.95 -6.74
C ASP A 194 -9.49 23.70 -5.94
N ASP A 195 -8.30 23.11 -5.82
CA ASP A 195 -7.19 23.60 -4.97
C ASP A 195 -7.60 23.86 -3.51
N ALA A 196 -8.71 23.26 -3.06
CA ALA A 196 -9.43 23.63 -1.83
C ALA A 196 -9.50 22.50 -0.82
N VAL A 197 -9.73 21.27 -1.29
CA VAL A 197 -9.77 20.06 -0.46
C VAL A 197 -8.84 19.02 -1.05
N GLY A 198 -7.87 18.58 -0.27
CA GLY A 198 -6.91 17.54 -0.65
C GLY A 198 -7.03 16.31 0.25
N ILE A 199 -6.96 15.12 -0.33
CA ILE A 199 -6.77 13.85 0.39
C ILE A 199 -5.42 13.26 -0.01
N THR A 200 -4.56 13.00 0.98
CA THR A 200 -3.23 12.39 0.83
C THR A 200 -2.98 11.39 1.96
N GLY A 201 -2.05 10.46 1.76
CA GLY A 201 -1.75 9.41 2.73
C GLY A 201 -1.24 8.15 2.06
N GLY A 202 -1.44 7.00 2.68
CA GLY A 202 -0.89 5.74 2.19
C GLY A 202 -1.71 5.06 1.10
N ARG A 203 -3.00 5.41 0.91
CA ARG A 203 -3.92 4.64 0.06
C ARG A 203 -3.73 4.90 -1.44
N ASN A 204 -3.77 3.82 -2.22
CA ASN A 204 -3.82 3.86 -3.69
C ASN A 204 -5.25 3.51 -4.19
N TYR A 205 -5.44 3.40 -5.51
CA TYR A 205 -6.71 2.98 -6.12
C TYR A 205 -6.70 1.48 -6.46
N GLN A 206 -7.09 0.66 -5.47
CA GLN A 206 -7.24 -0.81 -5.56
C GLN A 206 -8.10 -1.29 -4.37
N ASP A 207 -8.85 -2.38 -4.50
CA ASP A 207 -9.86 -2.86 -3.52
C ASP A 207 -9.27 -3.14 -2.12
N ASP A 208 -8.03 -3.61 -2.04
CA ASP A 208 -7.33 -3.88 -0.77
C ASP A 208 -7.03 -2.61 0.04
N TYR A 209 -7.12 -1.43 -0.59
CA TYR A 209 -7.05 -0.12 0.06
C TYR A 209 -8.39 0.44 0.48
N TYR A 210 -9.50 -0.22 0.19
CA TYR A 210 -10.82 0.29 0.56
C TYR A 210 -11.64 -0.74 1.35
N ASP A 211 -10.95 -1.73 1.92
CA ASP A 211 -11.55 -2.83 2.68
C ASP A 211 -12.47 -3.72 1.81
N TRP A 212 -12.24 -3.74 0.49
CA TRP A 212 -13.12 -4.40 -0.48
C TRP A 212 -12.60 -5.76 -0.95
N ASP A 213 -11.33 -6.09 -0.70
CA ASP A 213 -10.75 -7.36 -1.09
C ASP A 213 -11.15 -8.49 -0.12
N SER A 214 -11.46 -9.67 -0.67
CA SER A 214 -11.93 -10.82 0.10
C SER A 214 -10.81 -11.66 0.74
N GLU A 215 -9.56 -11.42 0.41
CA GLU A 215 -8.43 -12.20 0.90
C GLU A 215 -7.47 -11.35 1.75
N TYR A 216 -7.26 -10.08 1.39
CA TYR A 216 -6.24 -9.24 2.00
C TYR A 216 -6.56 -7.74 1.92
N ASN A 217 -6.57 -7.05 3.06
CA ASN A 217 -6.77 -5.60 3.11
C ASN A 217 -5.67 -4.88 3.89
N PHE A 218 -5.47 -3.61 3.56
CA PHE A 218 -4.50 -2.76 4.22
C PHE A 218 -5.10 -1.98 5.38
N ARG A 219 -4.43 -2.09 6.53
CA ARG A 219 -4.53 -1.10 7.60
C ARG A 219 -3.69 0.12 7.22
N ASP A 220 -4.34 1.09 6.59
CA ASP A 220 -3.72 2.31 6.09
C ASP A 220 -4.48 3.56 6.56
N ARG A 221 -3.90 4.74 6.33
CA ARG A 221 -4.47 6.04 6.72
C ARG A 221 -4.27 7.08 5.64
N ASP A 222 -5.34 7.82 5.39
CA ASP A 222 -5.29 9.09 4.69
C ASP A 222 -5.61 10.24 5.66
N VAL A 223 -5.31 11.45 5.22
CA VAL A 223 -5.78 12.69 5.82
C VAL A 223 -6.43 13.54 4.75
N LEU A 224 -7.61 14.06 5.06
CA LEU A 224 -8.28 15.10 4.29
C LEU A 224 -7.96 16.44 4.92
N ILE A 225 -7.52 17.39 4.10
CA ILE A 225 -7.25 18.78 4.46
C ILE A 225 -8.14 19.68 3.61
N ALA A 226 -8.96 20.50 4.28
CA ALA A 226 -9.79 21.50 3.67
C ALA A 226 -9.33 22.90 4.11
N GLY A 227 -8.90 23.74 3.17
CA GLY A 227 -8.43 25.10 3.46
C GLY A 227 -7.33 25.61 2.50
N PRO A 228 -6.62 26.69 2.88
CA PRO A 228 -5.60 27.32 2.03
C PRO A 228 -4.48 26.39 1.55
N GLU A 229 -4.10 25.37 2.33
CA GLU A 229 -3.02 24.43 1.97
C GLU A 229 -3.28 23.65 0.66
N GLY A 230 -4.53 23.57 0.21
CA GLY A 230 -4.85 22.97 -1.09
C GLY A 230 -4.11 23.65 -2.27
N ALA A 231 -3.76 24.94 -2.16
CA ALA A 231 -2.97 25.63 -3.17
C ALA A 231 -1.52 25.13 -3.23
N ASP A 232 -0.95 24.70 -2.11
CA ASP A 232 0.43 24.18 -2.02
C ASP A 232 0.48 22.74 -2.55
N MET A 233 -0.57 21.96 -2.27
CA MET A 233 -0.80 20.66 -2.91
C MET A 233 -0.90 20.79 -4.44
N GLY A 234 -1.66 21.77 -4.94
CA GLY A 234 -1.79 22.04 -6.38
C GLY A 234 -0.46 22.41 -7.03
N ARG A 235 0.34 23.30 -6.40
CA ARG A 235 1.69 23.64 -6.89
C ARG A 235 2.62 22.43 -6.95
N SER A 236 2.54 21.54 -5.96
CA SER A 236 3.29 20.28 -5.98
C SER A 236 2.85 19.40 -7.14
N PHE A 237 1.54 19.19 -7.32
CA PHE A 237 1.00 18.43 -8.45
C PHE A 237 1.49 18.97 -9.79
N ASP A 238 1.41 20.29 -10.00
CA ASP A 238 1.83 20.93 -11.25
C ASP A 238 3.30 20.67 -11.59
N GLN A 239 4.20 20.67 -10.59
CA GLN A 239 5.61 20.32 -10.81
C GLN A 239 5.76 18.91 -11.38
N PHE A 240 5.01 17.93 -10.86
CA PHE A 240 5.01 16.58 -11.40
C PHE A 240 4.31 16.50 -12.74
N TRP A 241 3.17 17.16 -12.90
CA TRP A 241 2.40 17.17 -14.14
C TRP A 241 3.25 17.68 -15.31
N GLU A 242 3.97 18.78 -15.12
CA GLU A 242 4.81 19.44 -16.13
C GLU A 242 6.20 18.80 -16.28
N ALA A 243 6.59 17.89 -15.38
CA ALA A 243 7.89 17.25 -15.44
C ALA A 243 8.09 16.52 -16.78
N PRO A 244 9.29 16.59 -17.41
CA PRO A 244 9.58 15.85 -18.65
C PRO A 244 9.41 14.33 -18.57
N ARG A 245 9.31 13.78 -17.35
CA ARG A 245 9.05 12.35 -17.10
C ARG A 245 7.56 11.98 -17.14
N SER A 246 6.67 12.97 -17.13
CA SER A 246 5.22 12.78 -17.16
C SER A 246 4.75 12.83 -18.60
N ILE A 247 4.50 11.66 -19.18
CA ILE A 247 4.20 11.52 -20.61
C ILE A 247 2.69 11.29 -20.79
N PRO A 248 1.99 12.08 -21.62
CA PRO A 248 0.61 11.82 -22.01
C PRO A 248 0.44 10.41 -22.57
N ALA A 249 -0.64 9.73 -22.20
CA ALA A 249 -0.89 8.33 -22.59
C ALA A 249 -0.78 8.13 -24.12
N GLU A 250 -1.37 9.01 -24.92
CA GLU A 250 -1.35 8.96 -26.39
C GLU A 250 0.06 9.12 -27.01
N ARG A 251 1.05 9.57 -26.25
CA ARG A 251 2.45 9.71 -26.70
C ARG A 251 3.32 8.50 -26.38
N LEU A 252 2.81 7.53 -25.62
CA LEU A 252 3.50 6.28 -25.35
C LEU A 252 3.46 5.38 -26.59
N SER A 253 4.52 4.61 -26.81
CA SER A 253 4.75 3.88 -28.06
C SER A 253 3.75 2.73 -28.28
N ASP A 254 3.37 2.06 -27.20
CA ASP A 254 2.40 0.96 -27.19
C ASP A 254 0.96 1.47 -27.31
N VAL A 255 0.59 2.49 -26.55
CA VAL A 255 -0.73 3.16 -26.68
C VAL A 255 -0.88 3.79 -28.06
N GLY A 256 0.16 4.49 -28.54
CA GLY A 256 0.16 5.10 -29.86
C GLY A 256 0.00 4.09 -30.99
N ARG A 257 0.57 2.88 -30.84
CA ARG A 257 0.38 1.79 -31.80
C ARG A 257 -1.08 1.32 -31.80
N THR A 258 -1.68 1.13 -30.62
CA THR A 258 -3.11 0.81 -30.50
C THR A 258 -3.98 1.85 -31.20
N LEU A 259 -3.69 3.15 -31.01
CA LEU A 259 -4.41 4.25 -31.66
C LEU A 259 -4.27 4.24 -33.18
N LEU A 260 -3.07 3.97 -33.70
CA LEU A 260 -2.81 3.90 -35.14
C LEU A 260 -3.48 2.70 -35.82
N GLU A 261 -3.54 1.57 -35.11
CA GLU A 261 -4.10 0.31 -35.63
C GLU A 261 -5.63 0.28 -35.55
N LYS A 262 -6.21 0.74 -34.42
CA LYS A 262 -7.63 0.55 -34.10
C LYS A 262 -8.43 1.85 -33.98
N GLY A 263 -7.79 3.02 -33.99
CA GLY A 263 -8.40 4.26 -33.52
C GLY A 263 -8.55 4.26 -32.00
N VAL A 264 -9.44 5.11 -31.47
CA VAL A 264 -9.79 5.10 -30.04
C VAL A 264 -10.82 4.00 -29.79
N PRO A 265 -10.47 2.92 -29.05
CA PRO A 265 -11.42 1.86 -28.74
C PRO A 265 -12.49 2.34 -27.74
N PRO A 266 -13.66 1.68 -27.67
CA PRO A 266 -14.60 1.94 -26.59
C PRO A 266 -13.96 1.60 -25.24
N MET A 267 -14.41 2.28 -24.19
CA MET A 267 -14.04 1.92 -22.83
C MET A 267 -14.44 0.46 -22.57
N PRO A 268 -13.56 -0.39 -22.01
CA PRO A 268 -13.94 -1.75 -21.65
C PRO A 268 -15.18 -1.76 -20.77
N PRO A 269 -16.12 -2.70 -20.97
CA PRO A 269 -17.36 -2.74 -20.23
C PRO A 269 -17.09 -2.83 -18.73
N GLU A 270 -17.98 -2.23 -17.95
CA GLU A 270 -17.99 -2.39 -16.50
C GLU A 270 -18.25 -3.86 -16.17
N ALA A 271 -17.42 -4.42 -15.31
CA ALA A 271 -17.51 -5.81 -14.87
C ALA A 271 -17.28 -5.88 -13.36
N PHE A 272 -18.06 -5.09 -12.61
CA PHE A 272 -17.99 -5.08 -11.16
C PHE A 272 -18.24 -6.49 -10.61
N LYS A 273 -17.35 -6.97 -9.76
CA LYS A 273 -17.52 -8.24 -9.04
C LYS A 273 -18.69 -8.14 -8.05
N ARG A 274 -18.88 -6.95 -7.46
CA ARG A 274 -19.91 -6.63 -6.47
C ARG A 274 -20.66 -5.34 -6.84
N PRO A 275 -21.53 -5.38 -7.87
CA PRO A 275 -22.27 -4.21 -8.33
C PRO A 275 -23.22 -3.63 -7.27
N ASP A 276 -23.71 -4.47 -6.34
CA ASP A 276 -24.51 -4.06 -5.18
C ASP A 276 -23.72 -3.12 -4.27
N ARG A 277 -22.50 -3.52 -3.88
CA ARG A 277 -21.62 -2.70 -3.04
C ARG A 277 -21.25 -1.38 -3.71
N VAL A 278 -20.98 -1.41 -5.01
CA VAL A 278 -20.67 -0.22 -5.80
C VAL A 278 -21.85 0.74 -5.81
N ALA A 279 -23.07 0.22 -5.97
CA ALA A 279 -24.29 1.02 -5.95
C ALA A 279 -24.55 1.63 -4.57
N ASP A 280 -24.39 0.86 -3.49
CA ASP A 280 -24.57 1.32 -2.10
C ASP A 280 -23.57 2.43 -1.74
N MET A 281 -22.28 2.22 -2.02
CA MET A 281 -21.25 3.26 -1.85
C MET A 281 -21.55 4.50 -2.69
N GLY A 282 -22.08 4.31 -3.90
CA GLY A 282 -22.56 5.38 -4.76
C GLY A 282 -23.74 6.14 -4.15
N ALA A 283 -24.68 5.48 -3.49
CA ALA A 283 -25.80 6.14 -2.82
C ALA A 283 -25.33 6.93 -1.59
N ASP A 284 -24.51 6.30 -0.74
CA ASP A 284 -23.91 6.92 0.45
C ASP A 284 -23.13 8.20 0.10
N ALA A 285 -22.40 8.21 -1.02
CA ALA A 285 -21.61 9.36 -1.45
C ALA A 285 -22.44 10.60 -1.83
N SER A 286 -23.74 10.44 -2.10
CA SER A 286 -24.67 11.56 -2.34
C SER A 286 -25.66 11.78 -1.19
N ASP A 287 -25.60 10.99 -0.12
CA ASP A 287 -26.46 11.15 1.06
C ASP A 287 -25.85 12.16 2.04
N PRO A 288 -26.49 13.33 2.25
CA PRO A 288 -25.95 14.38 3.11
C PRO A 288 -25.85 13.96 4.59
N ASP A 289 -26.74 13.12 5.09
CA ASP A 289 -26.73 12.68 6.49
C ASP A 289 -25.57 11.70 6.74
N VAL A 290 -25.32 10.80 5.78
CA VAL A 290 -24.18 9.87 5.82
C VAL A 290 -22.86 10.65 5.79
N ILE A 291 -22.73 11.62 4.90
CA ILE A 291 -21.54 12.48 4.80
C ILE A 291 -21.33 13.29 6.08
N GLN A 292 -22.40 13.85 6.65
CA GLN A 292 -22.32 14.60 7.89
C GLN A 292 -21.79 13.73 9.03
N GLN A 293 -22.42 12.57 9.26
CA GLN A 293 -22.13 11.70 10.39
C GLN A 293 -20.78 10.99 10.29
N ARG A 294 -20.41 10.50 9.10
CA ARG A 294 -19.19 9.70 8.90
C ARG A 294 -17.96 10.58 8.72
N LEU A 295 -18.11 11.76 8.12
CA LEU A 295 -16.97 12.60 7.70
C LEU A 295 -16.96 13.96 8.39
N VAL A 296 -17.99 14.79 8.21
CA VAL A 296 -17.95 16.21 8.63
C VAL A 296 -17.88 16.37 10.14
N ASP A 297 -18.69 15.62 10.90
CA ASP A 297 -18.71 15.66 12.38
C ASP A 297 -17.38 15.19 13.02
N ARG A 298 -16.55 14.49 12.24
CA ARG A 298 -15.23 13.98 12.67
C ARG A 298 -14.09 14.91 12.29
N ALA A 299 -14.33 15.91 11.42
CA ALA A 299 -13.32 16.86 11.00
C ALA A 299 -13.00 17.86 12.13
N LEU A 300 -11.72 18.07 12.40
CA LEU A 300 -11.26 19.02 13.40
C LEU A 300 -10.82 20.32 12.74
N GLU A 301 -11.22 21.47 13.31
CA GLU A 301 -10.60 22.74 12.97
C GLU A 301 -9.16 22.74 13.50
N VAL A 302 -8.21 23.05 12.62
CA VAL A 302 -6.78 23.14 12.93
C VAL A 302 -6.21 24.46 12.42
N GLY A 303 -5.07 24.86 13.00
CA GLY A 303 -4.35 26.07 12.58
C GLY A 303 -3.49 25.80 11.35
N THR A 304 -2.17 25.96 11.49
CA THR A 304 -1.21 25.66 10.44
C THR A 304 -1.23 24.18 10.07
N VAL A 305 -1.24 23.90 8.77
CA VAL A 305 -0.99 22.60 8.15
C VAL A 305 0.14 22.83 7.15
N SER A 306 1.05 21.88 7.01
CA SER A 306 2.12 21.94 6.00
C SER A 306 2.10 20.66 5.16
N TYR A 307 1.87 20.78 3.86
CA TYR A 307 2.07 19.72 2.88
C TYR A 307 3.48 19.83 2.30
N VAL A 308 4.35 18.90 2.70
CA VAL A 308 5.75 18.87 2.29
C VAL A 308 5.96 17.68 1.37
N ALA A 309 6.25 17.97 0.09
CA ALA A 309 6.43 16.97 -0.93
C ALA A 309 7.77 17.12 -1.65
N ASP A 310 8.40 15.98 -1.92
CA ASP A 310 9.56 15.92 -2.78
C ASP A 310 9.22 16.38 -4.19
N THR A 311 10.22 16.92 -4.88
CA THR A 311 10.04 17.39 -6.26
C THR A 311 10.51 16.32 -7.26
N PRO A 312 10.04 16.35 -8.52
CA PRO A 312 10.59 15.50 -9.58
C PRO A 312 12.10 15.67 -9.81
N ARG A 313 12.70 16.76 -9.29
CA ARG A 313 14.15 16.99 -9.35
C ARG A 313 14.95 16.05 -8.46
N LYS A 314 14.33 15.36 -7.47
CA LYS A 314 14.99 14.32 -6.66
C LYS A 314 15.60 13.22 -7.54
N HIS A 315 15.02 13.04 -8.74
CA HIS A 315 15.48 12.10 -9.74
C HIS A 315 16.62 12.64 -10.65
N ARG A 316 17.08 13.87 -10.43
CA ARG A 316 18.25 14.48 -11.08
C ARG A 316 19.43 14.52 -10.11
N ALA A 317 20.64 14.63 -10.65
CA ALA A 317 21.88 14.54 -9.87
C ALA A 317 22.41 15.91 -9.42
N ASP A 318 21.80 17.01 -9.86
CA ASP A 318 22.31 18.37 -9.70
C ASP A 318 22.07 18.96 -8.31
N ASP A 319 20.98 18.59 -7.62
CA ASP A 319 20.67 19.11 -6.28
C ASP A 319 19.61 18.27 -5.54
N PRO A 320 20.02 17.18 -4.85
CA PRO A 320 19.07 16.32 -4.13
C PRO A 320 18.54 16.94 -2.81
N GLU A 321 19.27 17.86 -2.16
CA GLU A 321 18.86 18.42 -0.86
C GLU A 321 17.68 19.39 -0.98
N THR A 322 17.66 20.26 -2.00
CA THR A 322 16.48 21.11 -2.25
C THR A 322 15.32 20.36 -2.88
N ALA A 323 15.58 19.18 -3.44
CA ALA A 323 14.61 18.39 -4.16
C ALA A 323 13.89 17.33 -3.30
N ALA A 324 14.37 17.07 -2.08
CA ALA A 324 13.79 16.13 -1.12
C ALA A 324 13.41 16.80 0.23
N PRO A 325 12.57 17.86 0.23
CA PRO A 325 12.17 18.57 1.44
C PRO A 325 11.44 17.68 2.47
N SER A 326 10.79 16.58 2.07
CA SER A 326 10.10 15.71 3.03
C SER A 326 11.08 15.05 4.01
N ASP A 327 12.24 14.59 3.52
CA ASP A 327 13.32 14.02 4.34
C ASP A 327 13.85 15.03 5.38
N TRP A 328 14.02 16.30 4.97
CA TRP A 328 14.52 17.36 5.82
C TRP A 328 13.51 17.79 6.90
N GLU A 329 12.24 17.94 6.52
CA GLU A 329 11.18 18.31 7.45
C GLU A 329 11.02 17.24 8.54
N LEU A 330 10.93 15.97 8.14
CA LEU A 330 10.87 14.84 9.07
C LEU A 330 12.07 14.83 10.02
N GLY A 331 13.28 15.05 9.51
CA GLY A 331 14.49 15.15 10.33
C GLY A 331 14.45 16.31 11.34
N THR A 332 13.89 17.45 10.93
CA THR A 332 13.74 18.63 11.78
C THR A 332 12.74 18.38 12.91
N LEU A 333 11.58 17.82 12.59
CA LEU A 333 10.54 17.46 13.57
C LEU A 333 11.07 16.44 14.58
N LEU A 334 11.67 15.35 14.10
CA LEU A 334 12.24 14.30 14.95
C LEU A 334 13.34 14.83 15.88
N THR A 335 14.14 15.80 15.44
CA THR A 335 15.20 16.39 16.28
C THR A 335 14.62 17.16 17.47
N ARG A 336 13.38 17.65 17.37
CA ARG A 336 12.72 18.42 18.44
C ARG A 336 11.98 17.56 19.45
N ALA A 337 11.77 16.27 19.18
CA ALA A 337 11.10 15.34 20.07
C ALA A 337 11.73 15.31 21.47
N GLN A 338 10.90 15.41 22.51
CA GLN A 338 11.30 15.47 23.91
C GLN A 338 10.88 14.20 24.68
N ASP A 339 9.66 13.75 24.46
CA ASP A 339 8.99 12.72 25.27
C ASP A 339 8.80 11.42 24.49
N GLU A 340 8.20 11.46 23.30
CA GLU A 340 7.92 10.26 22.51
C GLU A 340 7.90 10.50 20.99
N ILE A 341 8.40 9.51 20.25
CA ILE A 341 8.18 9.33 18.83
C ILE A 341 7.40 8.02 18.64
N LEU A 342 6.11 8.13 18.35
CA LEU A 342 5.24 7.01 18.01
C LEU A 342 5.11 6.93 16.48
N MET A 343 5.64 5.86 15.87
CA MET A 343 5.68 5.74 14.42
C MET A 343 5.11 4.41 13.90
N GLN A 344 4.49 4.50 12.73
CA GLN A 344 4.03 3.38 11.92
C GLN A 344 4.66 3.39 10.55
N THR A 345 5.16 2.23 10.14
CA THR A 345 5.69 2.01 8.79
C THR A 345 5.48 0.56 8.39
N PRO A 346 5.08 0.25 7.15
CA PRO A 346 4.97 -1.13 6.68
C PRO A 346 6.30 -1.88 6.72
N TYR A 347 7.40 -1.15 6.51
CA TYR A 347 8.71 -1.69 6.21
C TYR A 347 9.79 -1.02 7.07
N LEU A 348 10.09 -1.62 8.22
CA LEU A 348 11.16 -1.11 9.08
C LEU A 348 12.56 -1.47 8.55
N ILE A 349 13.02 -0.77 7.52
CA ILE A 349 14.40 -0.83 7.00
C ILE A 349 14.99 0.57 7.08
N MET A 350 15.76 0.89 8.11
CA MET A 350 16.28 2.26 8.26
C MET A 350 17.48 2.56 7.35
N SER A 351 17.50 3.77 6.80
CA SER A 351 18.68 4.34 6.13
C SER A 351 19.88 4.50 7.10
N LYS A 352 21.09 4.63 6.57
CA LYS A 352 22.28 4.90 7.40
C LYS A 352 22.16 6.22 8.16
N GLN A 353 21.48 7.20 7.58
CA GLN A 353 21.21 8.50 8.21
C GLN A 353 20.23 8.35 9.38
N ALA A 354 19.09 7.68 9.16
CA ALA A 354 18.12 7.40 10.21
C ALA A 354 18.74 6.61 11.38
N LYS A 355 19.55 5.58 11.09
CA LYS A 355 20.27 4.82 12.13
C LYS A 355 21.18 5.70 12.99
N ARG A 356 21.95 6.61 12.37
CA ARG A 356 22.81 7.56 13.09
C ARG A 356 21.99 8.51 13.94
N PHE A 357 20.90 9.03 13.40
CA PHE A 357 19.99 9.92 14.09
C PHE A 357 19.41 9.29 15.36
N PHE A 358 18.74 8.12 15.26
CA PHE A 358 18.15 7.46 16.42
C PHE A 358 19.20 7.01 17.45
N LYS A 359 20.40 6.62 17.00
CA LYS A 359 21.51 6.33 17.92
C LYS A 359 21.95 7.58 18.70
N GLY A 360 21.95 8.74 18.06
CA GLY A 360 22.23 10.03 18.70
C GLY A 360 21.13 10.49 19.67
N LEU A 361 19.85 10.23 19.36
CA LEU A 361 18.76 10.52 20.30
C LEU A 361 18.98 9.83 21.66
N ARG A 362 19.50 8.61 21.66
CA ARG A 362 19.79 7.86 22.89
C ARG A 362 20.90 8.43 23.76
N THR A 363 21.77 9.28 23.21
CA THR A 363 22.86 9.89 23.98
C THR A 363 22.41 11.15 24.71
N ARG A 364 21.14 11.57 24.54
CA ARG A 364 20.57 12.67 25.32
C ARG A 364 20.46 12.28 26.79
N PRO A 365 20.55 13.26 27.73
CA PRO A 365 20.34 13.00 29.16
C PRO A 365 19.01 12.31 29.46
N VAL A 366 17.95 12.74 28.76
CA VAL A 366 16.63 12.12 28.75
C VAL A 366 16.28 11.84 27.29
N PRO A 367 16.45 10.60 26.81
CA PRO A 367 16.08 10.25 25.45
C PRO A 367 14.55 10.02 25.34
N PRO A 368 13.89 10.52 24.28
CA PRO A 368 12.47 10.24 24.06
C PRO A 368 12.25 8.74 23.88
N ALA A 369 11.05 8.27 24.27
CA ALA A 369 10.60 6.93 23.92
C ALA A 369 10.44 6.84 22.39
N VAL A 370 10.84 5.72 21.79
CA VAL A 370 10.59 5.47 20.36
C VAL A 370 9.79 4.19 20.25
N VAL A 371 8.54 4.31 19.84
CA VAL A 371 7.58 3.22 19.69
C VAL A 371 7.32 3.01 18.21
N VAL A 372 7.51 1.78 17.74
CA VAL A 372 7.41 1.45 16.32
C VAL A 372 6.42 0.32 16.13
N SER A 373 5.42 0.55 15.28
CA SER A 373 4.50 -0.48 14.78
C SER A 373 4.81 -0.78 13.32
N THR A 374 5.02 -2.06 13.01
CA THR A 374 5.41 -2.57 11.67
C THR A 374 4.70 -3.88 11.39
N ASN A 375 4.74 -4.38 10.15
CA ASN A 375 4.20 -5.70 9.83
C ASN A 375 4.97 -6.85 10.50
N SER A 376 4.23 -7.90 10.89
CA SER A 376 4.79 -9.26 10.99
C SER A 376 5.00 -9.90 9.61
N LEU A 377 5.77 -11.00 9.55
CA LEU A 377 5.92 -11.78 8.30
C LEU A 377 4.58 -12.30 7.76
N ALA A 378 3.67 -12.63 8.67
CA ALA A 378 2.37 -13.14 8.30
C ALA A 378 1.42 -12.03 7.83
N ALA A 379 1.65 -10.77 8.22
CA ALA A 379 0.84 -9.62 7.82
C ALA A 379 1.37 -8.92 6.55
N THR A 380 2.69 -8.88 6.34
CA THR A 380 3.32 -8.15 5.21
C THR A 380 2.98 -8.67 3.81
N ASP A 381 2.60 -7.75 2.93
CA ASP A 381 2.50 -7.93 1.49
C ASP A 381 3.86 -8.23 0.83
N ASN A 382 4.96 -7.81 1.46
CA ASN A 382 6.32 -7.94 0.95
C ASN A 382 7.23 -8.78 1.87
N PRO A 383 7.19 -10.13 1.76
CA PRO A 383 7.98 -11.01 2.64
C PRO A 383 9.49 -10.87 2.45
N ILE A 384 9.95 -10.37 1.30
CA ILE A 384 11.36 -10.12 1.02
C ILE A 384 11.86 -8.95 1.88
N VAL A 385 11.16 -7.82 1.85
CA VAL A 385 11.46 -6.63 2.65
C VAL A 385 11.45 -6.97 4.14
N TYR A 386 10.42 -7.68 4.60
CA TYR A 386 10.36 -8.10 6.00
C TYR A 386 11.56 -8.98 6.38
N SER A 387 12.02 -9.89 5.51
CA SER A 387 13.17 -10.74 5.82
C SER A 387 14.46 -9.94 6.04
N VAL A 388 14.60 -8.79 5.39
CA VAL A 388 15.70 -7.84 5.64
C VAL A 388 15.50 -7.15 6.99
N SER A 389 14.30 -6.60 7.25
CA SER A 389 13.96 -5.97 8.54
C SER A 389 14.20 -6.90 9.73
N ALA A 390 13.82 -8.18 9.60
CA ALA A 390 13.94 -9.17 10.65
C ALA A 390 15.39 -9.39 11.12
N LYS A 391 16.40 -9.15 10.26
CA LYS A 391 17.83 -9.21 10.63
C LYS A 391 18.24 -8.09 11.57
N TYR A 392 17.54 -6.96 11.54
CA TYR A 392 17.90 -5.74 12.29
C TYR A 392 17.19 -5.62 13.65
N LYS A 393 16.31 -6.58 14.03
CA LYS A 393 15.58 -6.56 15.32
C LYS A 393 16.50 -6.33 16.52
N ARG A 394 17.68 -6.96 16.56
CA ARG A 394 18.66 -6.72 17.64
C ARG A 394 19.12 -5.27 17.69
N MET A 395 19.49 -4.69 16.55
CA MET A 395 19.96 -3.31 16.47
C MET A 395 18.83 -2.36 16.90
N TYR A 396 17.60 -2.57 16.43
CA TYR A 396 16.44 -1.76 16.83
C TYR A 396 16.22 -1.76 18.35
N LEU A 397 16.21 -2.94 18.97
CA LEU A 397 15.96 -3.04 20.41
C LEU A 397 17.16 -2.60 21.26
N ARG A 398 18.39 -3.07 20.95
CA ARG A 398 19.56 -2.83 21.80
C ARG A 398 20.30 -1.55 21.50
N GLU A 399 20.48 -1.22 20.22
CA GLU A 399 21.30 -0.08 19.80
C GLU A 399 20.46 1.18 19.63
N LEU A 400 19.22 1.06 19.14
CA LEU A 400 18.30 2.20 18.97
C LEU A 400 17.25 2.33 20.09
N GLY A 401 17.08 1.31 20.92
CA GLY A 401 16.22 1.40 22.11
C GLY A 401 14.72 1.40 21.82
N PHE A 402 14.31 0.93 20.63
CA PHE A 402 12.92 0.94 20.20
C PHE A 402 12.06 -0.01 21.01
N GLN A 403 10.80 0.37 21.19
CA GLN A 403 9.71 -0.52 21.59
C GLN A 403 9.02 -0.95 20.29
N LEU A 404 9.12 -2.23 19.94
CA LEU A 404 8.72 -2.72 18.62
C LEU A 404 7.51 -3.65 18.73
N TYR A 405 6.51 -3.36 17.90
CA TYR A 405 5.25 -4.09 17.80
C TYR A 405 5.07 -4.58 16.37
N GLU A 406 4.77 -5.87 16.20
CA GLU A 406 4.50 -6.46 14.89
C GLU A 406 3.01 -6.76 14.73
N TYR A 407 2.38 -6.09 13.77
CA TYR A 407 0.96 -6.22 13.46
C TYR A 407 0.60 -7.64 13.04
N LYS A 408 -0.50 -8.14 13.60
CA LYS A 408 -1.01 -9.49 13.34
C LYS A 408 -1.70 -9.56 11.98
N PRO A 409 -1.67 -10.72 11.30
CA PRO A 409 -2.44 -10.92 10.07
C PRO A 409 -3.95 -10.98 10.29
N PHE A 410 -4.39 -11.25 11.52
CA PHE A 410 -5.79 -11.37 11.93
C PHE A 410 -5.97 -10.58 13.25
N PRO A 411 -5.93 -9.25 13.19
CA PRO A 411 -6.19 -8.39 14.35
C PRO A 411 -7.62 -8.60 14.84
N ALA A 412 -7.85 -8.56 16.16
CA ALA A 412 -9.20 -8.71 16.70
C ALA A 412 -10.02 -7.42 16.57
N ASP A 413 -9.33 -6.28 16.55
CA ASP A 413 -9.94 -4.97 16.53
C ASP A 413 -9.24 -4.06 15.51
N ALA A 414 -9.35 -4.42 14.23
CA ALA A 414 -9.01 -3.51 13.15
C ALA A 414 -10.22 -2.63 12.81
N PRO A 415 -10.04 -1.33 12.56
CA PRO A 415 -11.11 -0.42 12.14
C PRO A 415 -11.50 -0.67 10.69
N VAL A 416 -11.98 -1.87 10.40
CA VAL A 416 -12.49 -2.33 9.11
C VAL A 416 -13.91 -2.79 9.30
N ASP A 417 -14.78 -2.49 8.33
CA ASP A 417 -16.13 -3.02 8.36
C ASP A 417 -16.11 -4.52 8.03
N VAL A 418 -16.29 -5.34 9.05
CA VAL A 418 -16.33 -6.81 8.89
C VAL A 418 -17.50 -7.24 7.99
N ALA A 419 -18.56 -6.43 7.86
CA ALA A 419 -19.68 -6.71 6.94
C ALA A 419 -19.27 -6.60 5.46
N THR A 420 -18.20 -5.85 5.15
CA THR A 420 -17.71 -5.68 3.79
C THR A 420 -16.60 -6.67 3.42
N LEU A 421 -16.02 -7.36 4.41
CA LEU A 421 -15.05 -8.43 4.23
C LEU A 421 -15.73 -9.74 3.76
N LEU A 422 -15.28 -10.28 2.62
CA LEU A 422 -15.80 -11.53 2.04
C LEU A 422 -14.90 -12.75 2.34
N PRO A 423 -15.44 -13.99 2.35
CA PRO A 423 -16.85 -14.30 2.52
C PRO A 423 -17.20 -14.28 4.01
N VAL A 424 -18.46 -13.96 4.29
CA VAL A 424 -19.18 -14.14 5.57
C VAL A 424 -18.62 -15.35 6.34
N PRO A 425 -18.41 -15.28 7.68
CA PRO A 425 -18.18 -16.49 8.47
C PRO A 425 -19.22 -17.56 8.10
N PRO A 426 -18.88 -18.85 8.13
CA PRO A 426 -19.72 -19.90 7.55
C PRO A 426 -21.17 -19.75 8.01
N VAL A 427 -22.05 -19.41 7.08
CA VAL A 427 -23.49 -19.42 7.29
C VAL A 427 -23.87 -20.84 7.68
N ALA A 428 -24.33 -21.02 8.92
CA ALA A 428 -25.00 -22.26 9.30
C ALA A 428 -26.22 -22.40 8.37
N LEU A 429 -26.26 -23.48 7.60
CA LEU A 429 -27.44 -23.84 6.81
C LEU A 429 -28.64 -24.02 7.76
N PRO A 430 -29.87 -23.67 7.34
CA PRO A 430 -31.04 -23.82 8.18
C PRO A 430 -31.20 -25.28 8.59
N GLY A 431 -31.04 -25.55 9.90
CA GLY A 431 -31.13 -26.89 10.49
C GLY A 431 -29.88 -27.43 11.19
N GLN A 432 -28.77 -26.68 11.27
CA GLN A 432 -27.63 -27.03 12.13
C GLN A 432 -27.46 -26.01 13.26
N GLU A 433 -27.66 -26.46 14.50
CA GLU A 433 -27.27 -25.69 15.67
C GLU A 433 -25.75 -25.45 15.67
N PRO A 434 -25.29 -24.25 16.06
CA PRO A 434 -23.87 -23.96 16.15
C PRO A 434 -23.22 -24.87 17.19
N ALA A 435 -22.15 -25.57 16.78
CA ALA A 435 -21.42 -26.45 17.69
C ALA A 435 -20.85 -25.65 18.87
N PRO A 436 -20.98 -26.13 20.12
CA PRO A 436 -20.39 -25.48 21.27
C PRO A 436 -18.87 -25.66 21.24
N MET A 437 -18.15 -24.59 21.55
CA MET A 437 -16.75 -24.63 21.98
C MET A 437 -16.69 -24.90 23.49
N PRO A 438 -15.53 -25.24 24.08
CA PRO A 438 -14.52 -26.24 23.73
C PRO A 438 -14.23 -27.17 24.95
N GLU A 439 -13.40 -28.21 24.82
CA GLU A 439 -12.59 -28.66 25.96
C GLU A 439 -11.29 -29.36 25.54
N GLN A 440 -10.23 -29.05 26.29
CA GLN A 440 -8.87 -29.60 26.19
C GLN A 440 -8.84 -31.00 26.81
N ASP A 441 -8.17 -31.98 26.18
CA ASP A 441 -7.07 -32.74 26.82
C ASP A 441 -6.45 -33.85 25.95
N VAL A 442 -5.32 -34.36 26.43
CA VAL A 442 -4.16 -35.04 25.79
C VAL A 442 -4.38 -36.54 25.43
N PRO A 443 -3.41 -37.31 24.88
CA PRO A 443 -3.61 -38.20 23.73
C PRO A 443 -3.66 -39.70 24.09
N ARG A 444 -4.29 -40.54 23.26
CA ARG A 444 -4.05 -41.99 23.30
C ARG A 444 -3.90 -42.64 21.94
N SER A 445 -3.10 -43.69 21.98
CA SER A 445 -2.35 -44.34 20.93
C SER A 445 -3.16 -45.37 20.12
N THR A 446 -2.55 -45.73 18.98
CA THR A 446 -2.52 -47.07 18.36
C THR A 446 -3.85 -47.79 18.09
N ALA A 447 -4.13 -48.00 16.80
CA ALA A 447 -4.23 -49.37 16.28
C ALA A 447 -4.15 -49.39 14.75
N ILE A 448 -3.15 -50.13 14.28
CA ILE A 448 -3.01 -50.65 12.93
C ILE A 448 -4.15 -51.65 12.68
N ARG A 449 -4.81 -51.57 11.51
CA ARG A 449 -5.39 -52.77 10.87
C ARG A 449 -5.18 -52.74 9.36
N THR A 450 -4.28 -53.63 8.96
CA THR A 450 -4.10 -54.24 7.65
C THR A 450 -5.29 -55.10 7.25
N SER A 451 -5.72 -55.06 5.98
CA SER A 451 -6.16 -56.26 5.24
C SER A 451 -6.18 -56.03 3.73
N MET A 452 -5.68 -57.05 3.04
CA MET A 452 -5.24 -57.18 1.64
C MET A 452 -6.39 -57.64 0.69
N PRO A 453 -6.15 -57.86 -0.62
CA PRO A 453 -6.99 -57.43 -1.74
C PRO A 453 -7.91 -58.52 -2.31
N GLY A 454 -8.87 -58.11 -3.15
CA GLY A 454 -9.57 -59.03 -4.04
C GLY A 454 -10.63 -58.40 -4.94
N SER A 455 -10.42 -58.56 -6.25
CA SER A 455 -11.43 -58.62 -7.34
C SER A 455 -12.31 -57.39 -7.63
N ARG A 456 -11.94 -56.67 -8.71
CA ARG A 456 -12.84 -55.77 -9.47
C ARG A 456 -13.52 -56.55 -10.61
N PRO A 457 -14.83 -56.42 -10.83
CA PRO A 457 -15.45 -56.64 -12.13
C PRO A 457 -15.42 -55.34 -12.95
N PHE A 458 -15.16 -55.50 -14.24
CA PHE A 458 -15.21 -54.47 -15.27
C PHE A 458 -16.64 -53.92 -15.45
N GLY A 459 -16.77 -52.60 -15.62
CA GLY A 459 -18.00 -51.99 -16.15
C GLY A 459 -18.69 -50.92 -15.29
N MET A 460 -17.95 -50.15 -14.48
CA MET A 460 -18.44 -48.88 -13.93
C MET A 460 -17.37 -47.81 -14.14
N VAL A 461 -17.72 -46.75 -14.88
CA VAL A 461 -16.95 -45.50 -14.86
C VAL A 461 -17.08 -44.95 -13.45
N ASP A 462 -15.96 -44.85 -12.73
CA ASP A 462 -15.91 -44.44 -11.33
C ASP A 462 -16.64 -43.09 -11.17
N ARG A 463 -17.72 -43.08 -10.39
CA ARG A 463 -18.33 -41.83 -9.89
C ARG A 463 -17.27 -40.98 -9.17
N ASP A 464 -16.26 -41.63 -8.59
CA ASP A 464 -15.11 -40.98 -7.97
C ASP A 464 -14.23 -40.25 -8.98
N GLU A 465 -14.07 -40.72 -10.22
CA GLU A 465 -13.28 -40.02 -11.25
C GLU A 465 -14.01 -38.81 -11.84
N GLN A 466 -15.34 -38.88 -11.94
CA GLN A 466 -16.16 -37.71 -12.31
C GLN A 466 -16.22 -36.69 -11.17
N GLN A 467 -16.28 -37.14 -9.92
CA GLN A 467 -16.27 -36.28 -8.75
C GLN A 467 -14.88 -35.70 -8.50
N ASP A 468 -13.79 -36.41 -8.81
CA ASP A 468 -12.41 -35.90 -8.81
C ASP A 468 -12.13 -34.96 -9.99
N ARG A 469 -12.72 -35.18 -11.17
CA ARG A 469 -12.65 -34.23 -12.28
C ARG A 469 -13.51 -33.01 -12.03
N ALA A 470 -14.66 -33.14 -11.37
CA ALA A 470 -15.50 -32.02 -10.99
C ALA A 470 -14.89 -31.23 -9.83
N THR A 471 -14.27 -31.87 -8.84
CA THR A 471 -13.49 -31.18 -7.79
C THR A 471 -12.15 -30.68 -8.29
N ARG A 472 -11.47 -31.31 -9.25
CA ARG A 472 -10.32 -30.72 -9.95
C ARG A 472 -10.74 -29.54 -10.82
N ARG A 473 -11.84 -29.62 -11.56
CA ARG A 473 -12.39 -28.49 -12.33
C ARG A 473 -12.95 -27.40 -11.43
N ALA A 474 -13.45 -27.71 -10.24
CA ALA A 474 -13.86 -26.73 -9.24
C ALA A 474 -12.65 -26.14 -8.51
N ARG A 475 -11.59 -26.92 -8.24
CA ARG A 475 -10.29 -26.43 -7.76
C ARG A 475 -9.52 -25.66 -8.84
N GLU A 476 -9.72 -25.97 -10.11
CA GLU A 476 -9.20 -25.23 -11.26
C GLU A 476 -10.01 -23.98 -11.52
N ARG A 477 -11.35 -24.00 -11.44
CA ARG A 477 -12.20 -22.79 -11.46
C ARG A 477 -11.89 -21.88 -10.26
N ASN A 478 -11.75 -22.43 -9.06
CA ASN A 478 -11.25 -21.71 -7.87
C ASN A 478 -9.76 -21.34 -7.94
N ARG A 479 -8.99 -21.85 -8.91
CA ARG A 479 -7.62 -21.37 -9.21
C ARG A 479 -7.62 -20.30 -10.29
N VAL A 480 -8.60 -20.31 -11.19
CA VAL A 480 -8.75 -19.34 -12.27
C VAL A 480 -9.23 -17.99 -11.73
N ASP A 481 -9.86 -17.94 -10.56
CA ASP A 481 -10.13 -16.70 -9.81
C ASP A 481 -9.04 -16.33 -8.77
N ARG A 482 -7.94 -17.09 -8.67
CA ARG A 482 -6.93 -16.94 -7.61
C ARG A 482 -5.57 -16.43 -8.09
N ARG A 483 -5.60 -15.53 -9.07
CA ARG A 483 -4.42 -14.79 -9.52
C ARG A 483 -4.71 -13.31 -9.63
N LEU A 484 -4.99 -12.67 -8.49
CA LEU A 484 -4.69 -11.25 -8.38
C LEU A 484 -3.18 -11.13 -8.16
N GLN A 485 -2.46 -10.80 -9.23
CA GLN A 485 -1.12 -10.25 -9.13
C GLN A 485 -1.26 -8.84 -8.53
N ARG A 486 -1.35 -8.77 -7.20
CA ARG A 486 -1.38 -7.52 -6.41
C ARG A 486 -0.36 -6.55 -6.97
N ALA A 487 -0.69 -5.28 -7.21
CA ALA A 487 0.25 -4.36 -7.84
C ALA A 487 1.55 -4.18 -7.02
N GLU A 488 1.45 -4.13 -5.70
CA GLU A 488 2.59 -4.13 -4.75
C GLU A 488 3.33 -5.47 -4.66
N GLY A 489 2.58 -6.56 -4.78
CA GLY A 489 3.09 -7.92 -4.75
C GLY A 489 3.47 -8.46 -6.12
N ARG A 490 3.44 -7.64 -7.20
CA ARG A 490 3.71 -8.09 -8.56
C ARG A 490 5.10 -8.71 -8.52
N PRO A 491 5.21 -10.05 -8.69
CA PRO A 491 6.51 -10.67 -8.72
C PRO A 491 7.29 -10.02 -9.85
N SER A 492 8.60 -9.85 -9.64
CA SER A 492 9.54 -9.79 -10.76
C SER A 492 9.05 -10.74 -11.84
N PHE A 493 8.94 -10.27 -13.09
CA PHE A 493 8.40 -11.04 -14.21
C PHE A 493 9.09 -12.42 -14.40
N LEU A 494 10.17 -12.71 -13.66
CA LEU A 494 10.85 -13.99 -13.53
C LEU A 494 10.17 -15.06 -12.64
N SER A 495 9.23 -14.70 -11.76
CA SER A 495 8.67 -15.63 -10.77
C SER A 495 7.22 -16.02 -11.10
N LYS A 496 7.06 -16.84 -12.14
CA LYS A 496 5.84 -17.65 -12.32
C LYS A 496 6.07 -19.01 -11.64
N GLY A 497 5.54 -19.20 -10.42
CA GLY A 497 5.60 -20.48 -9.72
C GLY A 497 5.11 -20.42 -8.27
N PRO A 498 5.07 -21.55 -7.53
CA PRO A 498 4.58 -21.66 -6.14
C PRO A 498 5.36 -20.83 -5.09
N HIS A 499 6.37 -20.08 -5.53
CA HIS A 499 7.25 -19.25 -4.72
C HIS A 499 6.82 -17.77 -4.72
N SER A 500 5.93 -17.34 -5.65
CA SER A 500 5.29 -16.02 -5.65
C SER A 500 3.89 -16.00 -5.02
N ASP A 501 3.33 -17.16 -4.65
CA ASP A 501 2.09 -17.24 -3.90
C ASP A 501 2.27 -16.62 -2.50
N PRO A 502 1.23 -15.97 -1.93
CA PRO A 502 1.24 -15.51 -0.54
C PRO A 502 1.74 -16.59 0.41
N LEU A 503 2.41 -16.17 1.49
CA LEU A 503 2.86 -17.11 2.51
C LEU A 503 1.66 -17.85 3.09
N PRO A 504 1.67 -19.19 3.12
CA PRO A 504 0.55 -19.94 3.68
C PRO A 504 0.53 -19.70 5.19
N LEU A 505 -0.67 -19.43 5.70
CA LEU A 505 -0.92 -19.16 7.11
C LEU A 505 -1.53 -20.38 7.81
N LYS A 506 -1.49 -20.40 9.14
CA LYS A 506 -2.08 -21.44 9.99
C LYS A 506 -3.60 -21.31 10.10
N ARG A 507 -4.10 -20.09 10.06
CA ARG A 507 -5.52 -19.76 10.12
C ARG A 507 -6.04 -19.28 8.76
N ALA A 508 -7.32 -19.55 8.51
CA ALA A 508 -8.07 -18.97 7.40
C ALA A 508 -8.80 -17.70 7.88
N GLY A 509 -9.10 -16.80 6.95
CA GLY A 509 -9.78 -15.53 7.21
C GLY A 509 -9.28 -14.45 6.27
N VAL A 510 -9.94 -13.29 6.31
CA VAL A 510 -9.44 -12.10 5.62
C VAL A 510 -8.22 -11.60 6.37
N ARG A 511 -7.10 -11.53 5.65
CA ARG A 511 -5.81 -11.17 6.21
C ARG A 511 -5.65 -9.65 6.15
N MET A 512 -4.98 -9.08 7.15
CA MET A 512 -4.62 -7.67 7.16
C MET A 512 -3.12 -7.45 7.10
N GLY A 513 -2.71 -6.36 6.45
CA GLY A 513 -1.35 -5.84 6.48
C GLY A 513 -1.31 -4.38 6.90
N LEU A 514 -0.37 -4.01 7.76
CA LEU A 514 -0.11 -2.60 8.05
C LEU A 514 0.52 -1.94 6.83
N HIS A 515 -0.07 -0.85 6.36
CA HIS A 515 0.51 -0.03 5.29
C HIS A 515 0.57 1.46 5.62
N ALA A 516 0.03 1.87 6.77
CA ALA A 516 0.13 3.22 7.27
C ALA A 516 1.59 3.72 7.39
N LYS A 517 1.79 4.97 6.98
CA LYS A 517 3.04 5.73 7.13
C LYS A 517 2.72 7.01 7.89
N SER A 518 2.66 6.88 9.21
CA SER A 518 2.21 7.93 10.10
C SER A 518 3.05 8.01 11.36
N MET A 519 3.10 9.19 11.97
CA MET A 519 3.89 9.45 13.16
C MET A 519 3.20 10.48 14.04
N VAL A 520 3.34 10.30 15.35
CA VAL A 520 3.03 11.30 16.37
C VAL A 520 4.32 11.61 17.12
N ILE A 521 4.59 12.90 17.31
CA ILE A 521 5.74 13.39 18.10
C ILE A 521 5.16 14.10 19.32
N ASP A 522 5.65 13.72 20.50
CA ASP A 522 5.35 14.23 21.86
C ASP A 522 3.88 14.29 22.32
N ASP A 523 2.91 14.11 21.43
CA ASP A 523 1.45 14.30 21.57
C ASP A 523 0.86 15.57 20.91
N ASP A 524 1.70 16.38 20.25
CA ASP A 524 1.31 17.69 19.73
C ASP A 524 1.37 17.79 18.19
N ILE A 525 2.17 16.95 17.53
CA ILE A 525 2.36 16.96 16.08
C ILE A 525 1.97 15.62 15.47
N ALA A 526 1.02 15.65 14.56
CA ALA A 526 0.68 14.53 13.69
C ALA A 526 1.41 14.66 12.34
N VAL A 527 1.92 13.54 11.83
CA VAL A 527 2.48 13.42 10.49
C VAL A 527 1.84 12.23 9.78
N ILE A 528 1.29 12.45 8.58
CA ILE A 528 0.67 11.41 7.75
C ILE A 528 1.16 11.60 6.32
N GLY A 529 1.57 10.53 5.64
CA GLY A 529 2.06 10.66 4.26
C GLY A 529 2.40 9.36 3.56
N THR A 530 3.37 9.43 2.65
CA THR A 530 3.79 8.30 1.80
C THR A 530 5.16 7.73 2.15
N HIS A 531 5.90 8.42 3.03
CA HIS A 531 7.30 8.15 3.33
C HIS A 531 7.51 6.91 4.23
N ASN A 532 8.20 5.87 3.75
CA ASN A 532 8.41 4.62 4.50
C ASN A 532 9.57 4.65 5.51
N PHE A 533 10.37 5.72 5.54
CA PHE A 533 11.63 5.82 6.31
C PHE A 533 12.69 4.79 5.91
N ASP A 534 12.62 4.33 4.66
CA ASP A 534 13.56 3.39 4.08
C ASP A 534 14.56 4.05 3.11
N PRO A 535 15.68 3.37 2.76
CA PRO A 535 16.64 3.90 1.79
C PRO A 535 16.00 4.25 0.44
N ARG A 536 14.92 3.56 0.06
CA ARG A 536 14.24 3.81 -1.20
C ARG A 536 13.50 5.14 -1.19
N SER A 537 12.79 5.43 -0.11
CA SER A 537 12.14 6.73 0.15
C SER A 537 13.16 7.85 0.07
N LEU A 538 14.35 7.65 0.66
CA LEU A 538 15.43 8.62 0.66
C LEU A 538 16.10 8.81 -0.72
N ASP A 539 16.46 7.72 -1.40
CA ASP A 539 17.37 7.78 -2.55
C ASP A 539 16.66 7.75 -3.93
N TYR A 540 15.43 7.22 -3.98
CA TYR A 540 14.78 6.87 -5.25
C TYR A 540 13.35 7.36 -5.40
N ASN A 541 12.50 7.21 -4.38
CA ASN A 541 11.12 7.62 -4.47
C ASN A 541 11.00 9.11 -4.15
N THR A 542 10.03 9.74 -4.79
CA THR A 542 9.49 11.03 -4.32
C THR A 542 8.33 10.77 -3.40
N GLU A 543 8.36 11.37 -2.21
CA GLU A 543 7.40 11.18 -1.14
C GLU A 543 6.72 12.50 -0.75
N ALA A 544 5.60 12.43 -0.04
CA ALA A 544 4.93 13.58 0.53
C ALA A 544 4.45 13.28 1.95
N VAL A 545 4.42 14.30 2.79
CA VAL A 545 3.89 14.25 4.16
C VAL A 545 3.06 15.49 4.46
N VAL A 546 2.02 15.32 5.27
CA VAL A 546 1.25 16.40 5.89
C VAL A 546 1.65 16.47 7.35
N VAL A 547 2.04 17.66 7.81
CA VAL A 547 2.40 17.96 9.19
C VAL A 547 1.31 18.84 9.81
N ILE A 548 0.77 18.41 10.94
CA ILE A 548 -0.32 19.10 11.65
C ILE A 548 0.07 19.28 13.12
N PRO A 549 0.60 20.46 13.50
CA PRO A 549 0.86 20.82 14.89
C PRO A 549 -0.46 21.17 15.60
N ASN A 550 -1.22 20.14 15.95
CA ASN A 550 -2.48 20.28 16.68
C ASN A 550 -2.65 19.08 17.63
N ARG A 551 -2.65 19.37 18.94
CA ARG A 551 -2.76 18.35 19.98
C ARG A 551 -3.99 17.45 19.86
N ALA A 552 -5.16 18.00 19.56
CA ALA A 552 -6.38 17.20 19.45
C ALA A 552 -6.32 16.22 18.27
N PHE A 553 -5.80 16.67 17.12
CA PHE A 553 -5.60 15.82 15.96
C PHE A 553 -4.48 14.79 16.19
N ALA A 554 -3.36 15.21 16.80
CA ALA A 554 -2.26 14.32 17.18
C ALA A 554 -2.72 13.21 18.13
N GLN A 555 -3.57 13.52 19.11
CA GLN A 555 -4.17 12.53 20.00
C GLN A 555 -5.12 11.57 19.28
N GLN A 556 -5.90 12.01 18.28
CA GLN A 556 -6.70 11.09 17.47
C GLN A 556 -5.82 10.10 16.69
N LEU A 557 -4.75 10.59 16.07
CA LEU A 557 -3.79 9.73 15.39
C LEU A 557 -3.07 8.80 16.38
N GLU A 558 -2.67 9.31 17.55
CA GLU A 558 -2.01 8.51 18.59
C GLU A 558 -2.93 7.36 19.03
N GLN A 559 -4.18 7.64 19.40
CA GLN A 559 -5.16 6.63 19.80
C GLN A 559 -5.34 5.56 18.72
N SER A 560 -5.38 5.96 17.46
CA SER A 560 -5.47 5.04 16.34
C SER A 560 -4.23 4.12 16.23
N ILE A 561 -3.02 4.65 16.40
CA ILE A 561 -1.78 3.86 16.40
C ILE A 561 -1.69 2.97 17.65
N ARG A 562 -2.09 3.48 18.82
CA ARG A 562 -2.10 2.74 20.10
C ARG A 562 -3.01 1.52 20.01
N ARG A 563 -4.20 1.69 19.43
CA ARG A 563 -5.12 0.58 19.14
C ARG A 563 -4.48 -0.50 18.29
N ASP A 564 -3.71 -0.12 17.26
CA ASP A 564 -3.03 -1.11 16.40
C ASP A 564 -1.92 -1.88 17.14
N ILE A 565 -1.36 -1.34 18.22
CA ILE A 565 -0.31 -2.00 19.04
C ILE A 565 -0.83 -2.70 20.30
N GLU A 566 -2.15 -2.62 20.57
CA GLU A 566 -2.79 -3.40 21.62
C GLU A 566 -2.51 -4.90 21.45
N PRO A 567 -2.45 -5.69 22.54
CA PRO A 567 -2.07 -7.09 22.47
C PRO A 567 -2.93 -7.94 21.53
N GLU A 568 -4.20 -7.62 21.33
CA GLU A 568 -5.09 -8.28 20.39
C GLU A 568 -4.74 -8.05 18.92
N ASN A 569 -4.05 -6.96 18.61
CA ASN A 569 -3.75 -6.51 17.25
C ASN A 569 -2.27 -6.67 16.87
N SER A 570 -1.36 -6.70 17.85
CA SER A 570 0.07 -6.82 17.61
C SER A 570 0.77 -7.77 18.56
N TRP A 571 1.91 -8.31 18.12
CA TRP A 571 2.88 -8.99 18.98
C TRP A 571 3.95 -8.02 19.46
N VAL A 572 4.36 -8.14 20.73
CA VAL A 572 5.49 -7.39 21.26
C VAL A 572 6.79 -8.09 20.86
N ILE A 573 7.76 -7.35 20.33
CA ILE A 573 9.08 -7.87 20.00
C ILE A 573 10.04 -7.60 21.14
N ALA A 574 10.50 -8.68 21.78
CA ALA A 574 11.37 -8.59 22.94
C ALA A 574 12.57 -9.55 22.85
N PRO A 575 13.65 -9.30 23.60
CA PRO A 575 14.78 -10.21 23.70
C PRO A 575 14.35 -11.58 24.24
N ARG A 576 14.99 -12.65 23.74
CA ARG A 576 14.84 -13.97 24.34
C ARG A 576 15.48 -14.01 25.75
N PRO A 577 14.97 -14.85 26.68
CA PRO A 577 15.64 -15.10 27.95
C PRO A 577 17.07 -15.59 27.68
N LYS A 578 18.05 -15.10 28.45
CA LYS A 578 19.45 -15.49 28.26
C LYS A 578 19.60 -17.01 28.40
N PRO A 579 20.10 -17.75 27.40
CA PRO A 579 20.44 -19.15 27.59
C PRO A 579 21.61 -19.25 28.58
N GLY A 580 21.52 -20.16 29.54
CA GLY A 580 22.43 -20.25 30.68
C GLY A 580 23.90 -20.57 30.36
N VAL A 581 24.27 -20.89 29.11
CA VAL A 581 25.60 -21.48 28.81
C VAL A 581 26.38 -20.84 27.63
N PHE A 582 25.80 -19.98 26.77
CA PHE A 582 26.51 -19.48 25.56
C PHE A 582 26.21 -18.01 25.16
N SER A 583 25.96 -17.12 26.11
CA SER A 583 25.56 -15.72 25.80
C SER A 583 26.58 -14.91 24.98
N GLY A 584 27.89 -15.12 25.20
CA GLY A 584 28.96 -14.39 24.50
C GLY A 584 29.27 -14.89 23.08
N ILE A 585 29.13 -16.20 22.82
CA ILE A 585 29.38 -16.79 21.49
C ILE A 585 28.20 -16.51 20.55
N ASN A 586 26.96 -16.63 21.04
CA ASN A 586 25.76 -16.24 20.29
C ASN A 586 25.80 -14.76 19.88
N TYR A 587 26.35 -13.88 20.73
CA TYR A 587 26.44 -12.44 20.48
C TYR A 587 27.32 -12.09 19.27
N SER A 588 28.52 -12.66 19.19
CA SER A 588 29.47 -12.39 18.11
C SER A 588 28.97 -12.97 16.79
N LEU A 589 28.35 -14.16 16.82
CA LEU A 589 27.84 -14.82 15.63
C LEU A 589 26.60 -14.13 15.06
N ASP A 590 25.65 -13.70 15.89
CA ASP A 590 24.49 -12.92 15.44
C ASP A 590 24.91 -11.56 14.84
N LYS A 591 25.92 -10.90 15.40
CA LYS A 591 26.46 -9.63 14.85
C LYS A 591 27.12 -9.85 13.49
N VAL A 592 27.98 -10.87 13.37
CA VAL A 592 28.66 -11.20 12.11
C VAL A 592 27.65 -11.65 11.05
N SER A 593 26.66 -12.44 11.45
CA SER A 593 25.62 -12.97 10.56
C SER A 593 24.69 -11.86 10.04
N SER A 594 24.30 -10.90 10.90
CA SER A 594 23.52 -9.72 10.47
C SER A 594 24.29 -8.78 9.52
N ALA A 595 25.63 -8.87 9.50
CA ALA A 595 26.48 -8.11 8.58
C ALA A 595 26.62 -8.76 7.19
N LEU A 596 26.17 -10.01 7.01
CA LEU A 596 26.18 -10.69 5.71
C LEU A 596 25.03 -10.19 4.82
N PRO A 597 25.30 -9.84 3.55
CA PRO A 597 24.35 -9.11 2.70
C PRO A 597 23.07 -9.90 2.40
N VAL A 598 23.13 -11.24 2.33
CA VAL A 598 21.98 -12.08 1.96
C VAL A 598 21.71 -13.17 3.00
N PHE A 599 22.75 -13.76 3.59
CA PHE A 599 22.63 -14.98 4.40
C PHE A 599 22.80 -14.70 5.88
N ASP A 600 21.71 -14.75 6.63
CA ASP A 600 21.80 -14.92 8.09
C ASP A 600 21.99 -16.42 8.36
N ILE A 601 23.24 -16.84 8.54
CA ILE A 601 23.64 -18.24 8.79
C ILE A 601 23.38 -18.67 10.24
N TRP A 602 22.89 -17.77 11.09
CA TRP A 602 22.74 -18.01 12.51
C TRP A 602 21.30 -18.39 12.89
N PRO A 603 21.04 -19.61 13.41
CA PRO A 603 19.69 -20.08 13.69
C PRO A 603 19.07 -19.47 14.96
N TRP A 604 19.87 -18.82 15.82
CA TRP A 604 19.42 -18.31 17.12
C TRP A 604 19.35 -16.78 17.15
N ARG A 605 18.16 -16.24 16.92
CA ARG A 605 17.92 -14.80 16.89
C ARG A 605 17.86 -14.19 18.29
N TYR A 606 18.38 -12.98 18.44
CA TYR A 606 18.36 -12.22 19.70
C TYR A 606 16.95 -11.96 20.27
N ALA A 607 15.98 -11.68 19.41
CA ALA A 607 14.61 -11.31 19.77
C ALA A 607 13.59 -12.18 19.04
N THR A 608 12.38 -12.25 19.60
CA THR A 608 11.26 -13.04 19.06
C THR A 608 9.94 -12.34 19.37
N SER A 609 8.83 -12.86 18.83
CA SER A 609 7.49 -12.30 19.05
C SER A 609 6.87 -12.88 20.32
N TYR A 610 6.22 -12.02 21.10
CA TYR A 610 5.56 -12.34 22.37
C TYR A 610 4.07 -11.96 22.33
N GLU A 611 3.26 -12.85 22.87
CA GLU A 611 1.81 -12.70 23.07
C GLU A 611 1.56 -12.40 24.55
N PHE A 612 0.74 -11.39 24.84
CA PHE A 612 0.30 -11.11 26.20
C PHE A 612 -0.67 -12.20 26.68
N VAL A 613 -0.54 -12.61 27.94
CA VAL A 613 -1.43 -13.60 28.56
C VAL A 613 -2.03 -12.97 29.82
N PRO A 614 -3.28 -12.46 29.75
CA PRO A 614 -3.96 -11.91 30.92
C PRO A 614 -4.07 -12.93 32.05
N SER A 615 -3.83 -12.49 33.28
CA SER A 615 -4.01 -13.28 34.49
C SER A 615 -4.20 -12.37 35.71
N GLU A 616 -4.52 -12.92 36.87
CA GLU A 616 -4.59 -12.14 38.12
C GLU A 616 -3.28 -11.39 38.43
N GLN A 617 -2.13 -11.97 38.07
CA GLN A 617 -0.80 -11.36 38.26
C GLN A 617 -0.43 -10.39 37.13
N CYS A 618 -1.13 -10.47 36.00
CA CYS A 618 -0.89 -9.71 34.78
C CYS A 618 -2.23 -9.15 34.27
N PRO A 619 -2.84 -8.19 34.98
CA PRO A 619 -4.16 -7.66 34.63
C PRO A 619 -4.13 -6.79 33.35
N GLY A 620 -2.95 -6.31 32.95
CA GLY A 620 -2.74 -5.55 31.73
C GLY A 620 -1.33 -5.73 31.15
N PRO A 621 -1.10 -5.30 29.90
CA PRO A 621 0.18 -5.43 29.23
C PRO A 621 1.28 -4.67 29.97
N LEU A 622 2.47 -5.27 30.05
CA LEU A 622 3.63 -4.70 30.74
C LEU A 622 4.71 -4.28 29.75
N PRO A 623 5.46 -3.19 30.02
CA PRO A 623 6.61 -2.81 29.22
C PRO A 623 7.66 -3.93 29.17
N VAL A 624 8.40 -4.03 28.05
CA VAL A 624 9.47 -5.05 27.87
C VAL A 624 10.56 -5.01 28.94
N LYS A 625 10.75 -3.87 29.60
CA LYS A 625 11.75 -3.69 30.67
C LYS A 625 11.25 -4.13 32.05
N ASP A 626 9.96 -4.44 32.19
CA ASP A 626 9.38 -4.87 33.46
C ASP A 626 9.93 -6.24 33.87
N PRO A 627 10.35 -6.46 35.14
CA PRO A 627 10.81 -7.76 35.61
C PRO A 627 9.80 -8.90 35.43
N MET A 628 8.51 -8.61 35.43
CA MET A 628 7.42 -9.56 35.25
C MET A 628 7.05 -9.80 33.78
N PHE A 629 7.70 -9.13 32.83
CA PHE A 629 7.38 -9.27 31.40
C PHE A 629 7.34 -10.74 30.95
N HIS A 630 8.37 -11.53 31.27
CA HIS A 630 8.40 -12.94 30.85
C HIS A 630 7.42 -13.85 31.61
N ALA A 631 6.82 -13.39 32.71
CA ALA A 631 5.72 -14.08 33.38
C ALA A 631 4.36 -13.75 32.75
N CYS A 632 4.20 -12.52 32.24
CA CYS A 632 2.97 -12.03 31.63
C CYS A 632 2.88 -12.24 30.11
N TYR A 633 3.98 -12.65 29.47
CA TYR A 633 4.05 -12.83 28.03
C TYR A 633 4.60 -14.20 27.65
N LYS A 634 3.95 -14.83 26.65
CA LYS A 634 4.38 -16.10 26.08
C LYS A 634 5.07 -15.88 24.74
N SER A 635 6.26 -16.47 24.57
CA SER A 635 6.94 -16.48 23.27
C SER A 635 6.14 -17.29 22.25
N VAL A 636 5.83 -16.68 21.10
CA VAL A 636 5.12 -17.32 19.96
C VAL A 636 6.03 -17.61 18.76
N GLY A 637 7.33 -17.33 18.88
CA GLY A 637 8.35 -17.63 17.88
C GLY A 637 8.63 -16.47 16.93
N ASP A 638 9.55 -16.67 15.97
CA ASP A 638 10.06 -15.59 15.12
C ASP A 638 9.11 -15.19 13.98
N PHE A 639 8.23 -16.12 13.60
CA PHE A 639 7.28 -15.98 12.51
C PHE A 639 5.96 -16.66 12.90
N PRO A 640 5.23 -16.13 13.90
CA PRO A 640 3.90 -16.63 14.25
C PRO A 640 2.97 -16.63 13.02
N GLU A 641 1.93 -17.47 13.04
CA GLU A 641 0.96 -17.69 11.94
C GLU A 641 1.48 -18.28 10.62
N VAL A 642 2.78 -18.26 10.33
CA VAL A 642 3.31 -18.87 9.09
C VAL A 642 3.27 -20.41 9.18
N SER A 643 2.71 -21.10 8.18
CA SER A 643 2.49 -22.56 8.22
C SER A 643 3.57 -23.40 7.52
N ILE A 644 4.58 -22.77 6.93
CA ILE A 644 5.74 -23.48 6.34
C ILE A 644 6.91 -23.58 7.30
N GLY A 645 7.59 -24.74 7.28
CA GLY A 645 8.79 -24.97 8.08
C GLY A 645 9.96 -24.04 7.66
N PRO A 646 10.92 -23.76 8.58
CA PRO A 646 11.98 -22.79 8.37
C PRO A 646 12.79 -23.03 7.09
N LYS A 647 13.12 -24.29 6.77
CA LYS A 647 13.87 -24.63 5.54
C LYS A 647 13.14 -24.20 4.26
N ARG A 648 11.83 -24.40 4.18
CA ARG A 648 11.02 -23.99 3.02
C ARG A 648 10.85 -22.47 2.97
N LEU A 649 10.72 -21.83 4.12
CA LEU A 649 10.67 -20.37 4.22
C LEU A 649 11.98 -19.74 3.74
N TYR A 650 13.12 -20.22 4.22
CA TYR A 650 14.44 -19.77 3.77
C TYR A 650 14.66 -20.05 2.28
N ALA A 651 14.22 -21.20 1.76
CA ALA A 651 14.29 -21.46 0.33
C ALA A 651 13.43 -20.49 -0.50
N ARG A 652 12.21 -20.14 -0.05
CA ARG A 652 11.36 -19.13 -0.70
C ARG A 652 12.02 -17.76 -0.70
N ILE A 653 12.55 -17.33 0.44
CA ILE A 653 13.28 -16.06 0.56
C ILE A 653 14.50 -16.10 -0.37
N LEU A 654 15.30 -17.17 -0.36
CA LEU A 654 16.48 -17.32 -1.20
C LEU A 654 16.16 -17.26 -2.69
N ILE A 655 15.12 -17.96 -3.15
CA ILE A 655 14.70 -17.94 -4.56
C ILE A 655 14.25 -16.54 -4.95
N ALA A 656 13.52 -15.86 -4.07
CA ALA A 656 13.07 -14.49 -4.29
C ALA A 656 14.24 -13.49 -4.39
N PHE A 657 15.28 -13.64 -3.57
CA PHE A 657 16.52 -12.85 -3.64
C PHE A 657 17.39 -13.22 -4.85
N GLY A 658 17.58 -14.51 -5.11
CA GLY A 658 18.42 -15.05 -6.18
C GLY A 658 17.86 -14.84 -7.59
N ALA A 659 16.56 -14.59 -7.71
CA ALA A 659 15.94 -14.17 -8.95
C ALA A 659 16.38 -12.78 -9.43
N GLY A 660 17.13 -11.98 -8.64
CA GLY A 660 17.98 -10.90 -9.15
C GLY A 660 17.33 -9.72 -9.91
N LEU A 661 16.02 -9.71 -10.15
CA LEU A 661 15.30 -8.64 -10.88
C LEU A 661 14.12 -8.07 -10.07
N VAL A 662 14.21 -8.16 -8.74
CA VAL A 662 13.22 -7.55 -7.86
C VAL A 662 13.77 -6.17 -7.46
N PRO A 663 13.23 -5.06 -7.99
CA PRO A 663 13.63 -3.70 -7.62
C PRO A 663 13.10 -3.36 -6.22
N ILE A 664 13.60 -4.05 -5.19
CA ILE A 664 13.06 -3.95 -3.81
C ILE A 664 14.20 -3.74 -2.81
N LEU A 665 15.14 -2.85 -3.12
CA LEU A 665 15.92 -2.12 -2.12
C LEU A 665 16.08 -0.67 -2.54
#